data_AF-A0A922MNN5-F1
#
_entry.id   AF-A0A922MNN5-F1
#
_cell.length_a   1.000
_cell.length_b   1.000
_cell.length_c   1.000
_cell.angle_alpha   90.00
_cell.angle_beta   90.00
_cell.angle_gamma   90.00
#
_symmetry.space_group_name_H-M   'P 1'
#
loop_
_entity.id
_entity.type
_entity.pdbx_description
1 polymer ?
#
loop_
_entity_poly.entity_id
_entity_poly.type
_entity_poly.pdbx_seq_one_letter_code
_entity_poly.pdbx_strand_id
1 'polypeptide(L)'
;MSSGFFKTRKTAARRSARVNSKQSSTSSEIKKVHPSPQLTLRPLFFEVPSTDNQTFFSGRQWLMRDMEKALDSSASGIIVSGCPGTGKTALILQLVEYSCFGRKRNCEYEELREQSDIREMLPEELTIGMFTHLASHVVAYHFCQADNNSTCLVGEFVHSLAAQLCQAPRLQAYREYLLSEPHLLACLSLKECIADPDLAFMRGIIEPLIILRRNGSIDSSNSIILVDGLCEAEYHRPDHGYTIASFLARHVPEMPTWLKVVATVRTQFLELSKQLPYTRLSLDESDNVNKDLLEYFNTRLQAAPIIETNIKCSTGKSEGVHNSVMKFAQYVLHLSQGSFLFLKLILDLLERSHIVVKSTNYKVVPISLAQIFLLQFNLRFPTVQSFEKVTHILSVCLAALYPLTLVEIYYSVNSLLVNTFLPWDEFCHRFESLTDFLVKRIDNTYMFFHPSFREWLIRRDDNESPKFLCDLRAGHCGIAFRLSRVQAPLDSEKSMELGHHILKAHMYRNMGPAQLGLCPRDLQAMLVATSSANVGEAIANLRNIYTPNVKVSRLMLLAGGSPNQLTECLGNAPLLCMYAYQGILAMVGLLIEFGADMEMTNSQGCTALSLACQRGHTDVARRLIAAGASLSHTDTAEQTPLVHAAKNGHRDTIIYLLGCQAGNDRNSLDTDYGSIEQLVPGSRHALIAAAQNGHLDIVEYLLDTAELIPDGICPVTGETALTAACSSGNAAIADALLIRGATPYSLNARQLSPLALAAKNGRTALVLRLLDSGADVMGSGGKIPLILAAAEGHADVVEMLLNHGADPDAVDGDGISALGWACLRSRLPTMIVLLDKGATIDQPDGSGRTPLGLACGGPSDLVDILLERGASLERVDHSGLRPLDRAIGQRNVPVVNCFLRKGAKLGPTTWVMASGKPEFMLILLNKLLEDGNMLYRKNRPSEAAHRYQYALKKINPLISDEGLTTPTTQPVPHEHVSAFVQLKTNLLLNLSRCKRKLNEPSEALDLAARASGLRPNAFECAYAMARAILALNKPSEALPHARRALLLAPSNDLSAMRTLKALQQEILTRINTGSHSLNGDTRSMRNFDTISLNMP
;
A
#
# COMPACT_ATOMS: atom_id res chain seq x y z
N MET A 1 -31.46 15.60 -32.56
CA MET A 1 -30.97 16.73 -31.74
C MET A 1 -31.17 16.40 -30.25
N SER A 2 -30.17 15.85 -29.53
CA SER A 2 -30.29 15.66 -28.06
C SER A 2 -28.99 15.28 -27.34
N SER A 3 -27.91 14.89 -28.02
CA SER A 3 -26.70 14.37 -27.36
C SER A 3 -25.99 15.38 -26.43
N GLY A 4 -26.26 16.68 -26.56
CA GLY A 4 -25.67 17.72 -25.71
C GLY A 4 -26.32 17.90 -24.33
N PHE A 5 -27.59 17.52 -24.15
CA PHE A 5 -28.33 17.76 -22.89
C PHE A 5 -28.04 16.72 -21.81
N PHE A 6 -27.67 15.50 -22.21
CA PHE A 6 -27.38 14.37 -21.33
C PHE A 6 -25.89 14.04 -21.31
N LYS A 7 -25.01 15.06 -21.23
CA LYS A 7 -23.58 14.81 -20.99
C LYS A 7 -23.43 13.88 -19.78
N THR A 8 -22.53 12.91 -19.87
CA THR A 8 -22.26 11.85 -18.89
C THR A 8 -22.03 12.41 -17.50
N ARG A 9 -23.12 12.61 -16.76
CA ARG A 9 -23.07 12.89 -15.34
C ARG A 9 -22.59 11.61 -14.66
N LYS A 10 -21.44 11.67 -13.99
CA LYS A 10 -21.00 10.57 -13.13
C LYS A 10 -22.09 10.33 -12.09
N THR A 11 -22.49 9.08 -11.91
CA THR A 11 -23.61 8.61 -11.08
C THR A 11 -23.48 9.00 -9.60
N ALA A 12 -22.27 9.37 -9.15
CA ALA A 12 -22.03 9.99 -7.83
C ALA A 12 -21.42 11.39 -7.99
N ALA A 13 -22.12 12.42 -7.50
CA ALA A 13 -21.55 13.75 -7.36
C ALA A 13 -20.44 13.72 -6.30
N ARG A 14 -19.18 13.84 -6.71
CA ARG A 14 -18.02 13.89 -5.82
C ARG A 14 -17.37 15.28 -5.87
N ARG A 15 -17.14 15.90 -4.72
CA ARG A 15 -16.54 17.25 -4.65
C ARG A 15 -15.01 17.17 -4.65
N SER A 16 -14.36 18.12 -5.32
CA SER A 16 -12.91 18.31 -5.24
C SER A 16 -12.53 18.94 -3.90
N ALA A 17 -11.33 18.65 -3.40
CA ALA A 17 -10.78 19.10 -2.11
C ALA A 17 -10.49 20.62 -2.05
N ARG A 18 -11.50 21.46 -2.31
CA ARG A 18 -11.45 22.89 -2.00
C ARG A 18 -12.28 23.15 -0.75
N VAL A 19 -11.58 23.48 0.33
CA VAL A 19 -12.19 24.18 1.47
C VAL A 19 -12.80 25.46 0.90
N ASN A 20 -14.13 25.58 0.95
CA ASN A 20 -14.83 26.80 0.55
C ASN A 20 -14.53 27.89 1.58
N SER A 21 -13.41 28.60 1.42
CA SER A 21 -13.22 29.90 2.07
C SER A 21 -14.22 30.88 1.44
N LYS A 22 -15.10 31.45 2.27
CA LYS A 22 -16.04 32.51 1.87
C LYS A 22 -15.28 33.61 1.10
N GLN A 23 -15.84 34.05 -0.02
CA GLN A 23 -15.47 35.33 -0.63
C GLN A 23 -15.75 36.43 0.39
N SER A 24 -14.73 36.93 1.08
CA SER A 24 -14.75 38.27 1.66
C SER A 24 -14.02 39.19 0.71
N SER A 25 -14.79 40.03 0.01
CA SER A 25 -14.26 41.19 -0.67
C SER A 25 -13.65 42.14 0.37
N THR A 26 -12.32 42.17 0.49
CA THR A 26 -11.46 43.37 0.63
C THR A 26 -10.04 42.99 1.07
N SER A 27 -9.08 43.70 0.48
CA SER A 27 -7.66 43.80 0.81
C SER A 27 -6.70 42.73 0.25
N SER A 28 -5.72 43.26 -0.48
CA SER A 28 -4.67 42.62 -1.24
C SER A 28 -3.47 42.29 -0.38
N GLU A 29 -3.25 41.00 -0.10
CA GLU A 29 -1.92 40.47 0.17
C GLU A 29 -1.74 39.13 -0.55
N ILE A 30 -0.93 39.16 -1.61
CA ILE A 30 -0.56 37.99 -2.40
C ILE A 30 0.47 37.19 -1.58
N LYS A 31 0.00 36.31 -0.70
CA LYS A 31 0.83 35.19 -0.21
C LYS A 31 0.87 34.13 -1.30
N LYS A 32 2.06 33.94 -1.89
CA LYS A 32 2.35 32.84 -2.83
C LYS A 32 2.17 31.50 -2.11
N VAL A 33 1.06 30.82 -2.35
CA VAL A 33 0.83 29.44 -1.92
C VAL A 33 1.38 28.52 -3.00
N HIS A 34 2.43 27.76 -2.69
CA HIS A 34 2.88 26.65 -3.52
C HIS A 34 1.75 25.60 -3.64
N PRO A 35 1.50 25.02 -4.83
CA PRO A 35 0.45 24.00 -4.98
C PRO A 35 0.85 22.74 -4.22
N SER A 36 0.16 22.47 -3.11
CA SER A 36 0.26 21.20 -2.38
C SER A 36 -0.12 20.03 -3.30
N PRO A 37 0.55 18.86 -3.20
CA PRO A 37 0.17 17.68 -3.97
C PRO A 37 -1.30 17.34 -3.74
N GLN A 38 -2.07 17.23 -4.83
CA GLN A 38 -3.51 16.97 -4.77
C GLN A 38 -3.76 15.47 -4.54
N LEU A 39 -4.51 15.14 -3.49
CA LEU A 39 -5.01 13.79 -3.26
C LEU A 39 -5.99 13.38 -4.37
N THR A 40 -5.89 12.13 -4.80
CA THR A 40 -6.81 11.51 -5.78
C THR A 40 -8.17 11.15 -5.17
N LEU A 41 -8.26 11.09 -3.83
CA LEU A 41 -9.46 10.75 -3.08
C LEU A 41 -10.50 11.89 -3.12
N ARG A 42 -11.78 11.52 -3.32
CA ARG A 42 -12.89 12.51 -3.35
C ARG A 42 -14.09 12.01 -2.54
N PRO A 43 -14.58 12.79 -1.56
CA PRO A 43 -15.71 12.40 -0.75
C PRO A 43 -17.02 12.45 -1.55
N LEU A 44 -18.00 11.67 -1.09
CA LEU A 44 -19.37 11.74 -1.57
C LEU A 44 -20.03 13.07 -1.19
N PHE A 45 -20.92 13.55 -2.04
CA PHE A 45 -21.74 14.73 -1.74
C PHE A 45 -23.06 14.32 -1.07
N PHE A 46 -23.22 14.76 0.18
CA PHE A 46 -24.46 14.60 0.94
C PHE A 46 -25.23 15.92 1.01
N GLU A 47 -26.55 15.81 0.87
CA GLU A 47 -27.49 16.92 1.06
C GLU A 47 -28.79 16.35 1.60
N VAL A 48 -29.22 16.86 2.75
CA VAL A 48 -30.49 16.50 3.38
C VAL A 48 -31.55 17.49 2.87
N PRO A 49 -32.60 17.03 2.18
CA PRO A 49 -33.65 17.90 1.67
C PRO A 49 -34.36 18.66 2.81
N SER A 50 -34.46 19.99 2.71
CA SER A 50 -35.24 20.82 3.63
C SER A 50 -36.05 21.88 2.88
N THR A 51 -37.32 22.03 3.22
CA THR A 51 -38.23 23.02 2.61
C THR A 51 -37.98 24.45 3.05
N ASP A 52 -37.39 24.64 4.25
CA ASP A 52 -37.21 25.95 4.88
C ASP A 52 -35.72 26.26 5.08
N ASN A 53 -35.27 27.44 4.62
CA ASN A 53 -33.89 27.93 4.83
C ASN A 53 -33.54 28.20 6.31
N GLN A 54 -34.52 28.16 7.21
CA GLN A 54 -34.37 28.33 8.65
C GLN A 54 -35.15 27.24 9.37
N THR A 55 -34.63 26.01 9.37
CA THR A 55 -35.20 24.97 10.23
C THR A 55 -34.80 25.26 11.67
N PHE A 56 -35.72 25.87 12.44
CA PHE A 56 -35.66 25.91 13.91
C PHE A 56 -35.85 24.48 14.45
N PHE A 57 -34.82 23.64 14.36
CA PHE A 57 -34.77 22.40 15.12
C PHE A 57 -34.18 22.72 16.50
N SER A 58 -35.06 23.00 17.45
CA SER A 58 -34.75 23.27 18.85
C SER A 58 -35.14 22.06 19.71
N GLY A 59 -34.22 21.57 20.53
CA GLY A 59 -34.44 20.43 21.45
C GLY A 59 -33.39 19.32 21.29
N ARG A 60 -33.54 18.22 22.06
CA ARG A 60 -32.64 17.05 22.12
C ARG A 60 -31.26 17.34 22.71
N GLN A 61 -31.10 18.46 23.43
CA GLN A 61 -29.84 18.83 24.09
C GLN A 61 -29.41 17.82 25.16
N TRP A 62 -30.36 17.19 25.85
CA TRP A 62 -30.09 16.14 26.84
C TRP A 62 -29.38 14.93 26.21
N LEU A 63 -29.70 14.60 24.96
CA LEU A 63 -29.10 13.48 24.25
C LEU A 63 -27.60 13.72 24.01
N MET A 64 -27.18 14.96 23.83
CA MET A 64 -25.77 15.33 23.68
C MET A 64 -24.96 14.97 24.93
N ARG A 65 -25.53 15.21 26.12
CA ARG A 65 -24.89 14.83 27.40
C ARG A 65 -24.78 13.31 27.53
N ASP A 66 -25.82 12.58 27.13
CA ASP A 66 -25.82 11.12 27.20
C ASP A 66 -24.87 10.51 26.15
N MET A 67 -24.76 11.13 24.98
CA MET A 67 -23.78 10.77 23.96
C MET A 67 -22.36 11.01 24.46
N GLU A 68 -22.05 12.16 25.06
CA GLU A 68 -20.73 12.46 25.61
C GLU A 68 -20.32 11.43 26.69
N LYS A 69 -21.22 11.16 27.64
CA LYS A 69 -21.01 10.09 28.65
C LYS A 69 -20.78 8.71 28.03
N ALA A 70 -21.51 8.37 26.98
CA ALA A 70 -21.37 7.09 26.30
C ALA A 70 -20.08 7.02 25.47
N LEU A 71 -19.59 8.13 24.90
CA LEU A 71 -18.33 8.20 24.16
C LEU A 71 -17.10 8.14 25.07
N ASP A 72 -17.21 8.62 26.31
CA ASP A 72 -16.14 8.49 27.32
C ASP A 72 -16.00 7.06 27.88
N SER A 73 -16.98 6.20 27.61
CA SER A 73 -16.92 4.79 27.98
C SER A 73 -15.99 3.98 27.07
N SER A 74 -15.70 2.74 27.46
CA SER A 74 -14.95 1.78 26.64
C SER A 74 -15.72 1.29 25.40
N ALA A 75 -16.99 1.67 25.22
CA ALA A 75 -17.80 1.24 24.08
C ALA A 75 -17.24 1.79 22.75
N SER A 76 -17.24 0.96 21.69
CA SER A 76 -16.73 1.33 20.37
C SER A 76 -17.63 2.29 19.58
N GLY A 77 -18.86 2.53 20.05
CA GLY A 77 -19.81 3.40 19.35
C GLY A 77 -21.17 3.53 20.04
N ILE A 78 -22.06 4.28 19.39
CA ILE A 78 -23.42 4.57 19.84
C ILE A 78 -24.41 4.30 18.71
N ILE A 79 -25.54 3.68 19.02
CA ILE A 79 -26.71 3.57 18.13
C ILE A 79 -27.83 4.44 18.69
N VAL A 80 -28.25 5.43 17.92
CA VAL A 80 -29.43 6.26 18.23
C VAL A 80 -30.64 5.72 17.46
N SER A 81 -31.63 5.22 18.20
CA SER A 81 -32.86 4.65 17.65
C SER A 81 -34.05 5.59 17.82
N GLY A 82 -34.96 5.57 16.86
CA GLY A 82 -36.25 6.23 17.02
C GLY A 82 -37.20 6.06 15.82
N CYS A 83 -38.48 6.29 16.02
CA CYS A 83 -39.54 6.29 15.03
C CYS A 83 -39.30 7.31 13.90
N PRO A 84 -40.01 7.19 12.76
CA PRO A 84 -39.91 8.18 11.69
C PRO A 84 -40.21 9.62 12.17
N GLY A 85 -39.34 10.56 11.82
CA GLY A 85 -39.52 11.98 12.16
C GLY A 85 -39.13 12.38 13.59
N THR A 86 -38.49 11.52 14.39
CA THR A 86 -38.02 11.86 15.75
C THR A 86 -36.85 12.86 15.82
N GLY A 87 -36.27 13.25 14.68
CA GLY A 87 -35.17 14.23 14.61
C GLY A 87 -33.76 13.65 14.51
N LYS A 88 -33.61 12.34 14.26
CA LYS A 88 -32.29 11.66 14.12
C LYS A 88 -31.37 12.33 13.09
N THR A 89 -31.82 12.43 11.84
CA THR A 89 -31.05 13.03 10.75
C THR A 89 -30.77 14.51 11.00
N ALA A 90 -31.72 15.24 11.62
CA ALA A 90 -31.53 16.65 11.97
C ALA A 90 -30.42 16.83 13.03
N LEU A 91 -30.37 15.96 14.04
CA LEU A 91 -29.30 15.94 15.04
C LEU A 91 -27.93 15.68 14.40
N ILE A 92 -27.82 14.63 13.57
CA ILE A 92 -26.55 14.32 12.88
C ILE A 92 -26.14 15.47 11.96
N LEU A 93 -27.09 16.06 11.23
CA LEU A 93 -26.84 17.22 10.38
C LEU A 93 -26.33 18.43 11.18
N GLN A 94 -26.91 18.72 12.35
CA GLN A 94 -26.42 19.77 13.24
C GLN A 94 -24.97 19.51 13.68
N LEU A 95 -24.65 18.28 14.09
CA LEU A 95 -23.26 17.91 14.44
C LEU A 95 -22.30 18.13 13.28
N VAL A 96 -22.70 17.78 12.05
CA VAL A 96 -21.91 18.04 10.85
C VAL A 96 -21.76 19.54 10.58
N GLU A 97 -22.83 20.34 10.74
CA GLU A 97 -22.80 21.80 10.53
C GLU A 97 -21.87 22.57 11.47
N TYR A 98 -21.72 22.09 12.71
CA TYR A 98 -20.79 22.64 13.72
C TYR A 98 -19.39 22.00 13.67
N SER A 99 -19.20 20.91 12.92
CA SER A 99 -17.90 20.25 12.75
C SER A 99 -16.97 20.97 11.76
N CYS A 100 -15.77 20.43 11.54
CA CYS A 100 -14.84 20.93 10.52
C CYS A 100 -15.38 20.86 9.07
N PHE A 101 -16.46 20.11 8.82
CA PHE A 101 -17.09 19.99 7.50
C PHE A 101 -18.21 21.01 7.25
N GLY A 102 -18.71 21.67 8.29
CA GLY A 102 -19.88 22.53 8.26
C GLY A 102 -19.57 24.02 8.04
N ARG A 103 -20.64 24.82 7.84
CA ARG A 103 -20.54 26.28 7.60
C ARG A 103 -20.69 27.13 8.87
N LYS A 104 -21.15 26.53 9.98
CA LYS A 104 -21.42 27.21 11.27
C LYS A 104 -20.26 27.06 12.25
N ARG A 105 -19.04 26.87 11.75
CA ARG A 105 -17.82 26.81 12.56
C ARG A 105 -17.61 28.18 13.22
N ASN A 106 -17.92 28.28 14.51
CA ASN A 106 -17.65 29.47 15.31
C ASN A 106 -16.22 29.38 15.87
N CYS A 107 -15.26 30.05 15.23
CA CYS A 107 -13.90 30.19 15.77
C CYS A 107 -13.87 31.02 17.09
N GLU A 108 -14.85 31.89 17.30
CA GLU A 108 -14.91 32.79 18.47
C GLU A 108 -15.10 32.06 19.82
N TYR A 109 -15.63 30.83 19.81
CA TYR A 109 -15.90 30.08 21.05
C TYR A 109 -14.66 29.39 21.64
N GLU A 110 -13.68 29.01 20.80
CA GLU A 110 -12.42 28.42 21.28
C GLU A 110 -11.56 29.48 22.00
N GLU A 111 -11.55 30.73 21.53
CA GLU A 111 -10.84 31.84 22.18
C GLU A 111 -11.50 32.27 23.51
N LEU A 112 -12.84 32.22 23.62
CA LEU A 112 -13.57 32.56 24.84
C LEU A 112 -13.40 31.50 25.95
N ARG A 113 -13.25 30.22 25.60
CA ARG A 113 -13.08 29.11 26.56
C ARG A 113 -11.71 29.10 27.22
N GLU A 114 -10.68 29.60 26.54
CA GLU A 114 -9.34 29.77 27.13
C GLU A 114 -9.27 30.96 28.11
N GLN A 115 -10.26 31.87 28.08
CA GLN A 115 -10.21 33.13 28.82
C GLN A 115 -11.25 33.28 29.95
N SER A 116 -12.23 32.38 30.09
CA SER A 116 -13.33 32.57 31.06
C SER A 116 -13.60 31.36 31.97
N ASP A 117 -13.83 31.64 33.26
CA ASP A 117 -14.30 30.67 34.25
C ASP A 117 -15.73 30.22 33.91
N ILE A 118 -15.95 28.91 33.83
CA ILE A 118 -17.19 28.21 33.42
C ILE A 118 -18.45 28.65 34.21
N ARG A 119 -18.29 29.38 35.31
CA ARG A 119 -19.36 29.76 36.25
C ARG A 119 -20.16 31.01 35.85
N GLU A 120 -19.72 31.80 34.87
CA GLU A 120 -20.39 33.06 34.49
C GLU A 120 -21.14 33.03 33.14
N MET A 121 -21.14 31.90 32.41
CA MET A 121 -21.79 31.82 31.09
C MET A 121 -23.31 31.59 31.16
N LEU A 122 -24.07 32.20 30.26
CA LEU A 122 -25.53 32.01 30.14
C LEU A 122 -25.88 30.56 29.73
N PRO A 123 -27.08 30.02 30.08
CA PRO A 123 -27.47 28.66 29.75
C PRO A 123 -27.46 28.33 28.23
N GLU A 124 -27.86 29.29 27.38
CA GLU A 124 -27.84 29.13 25.91
C GLU A 124 -26.40 29.04 25.36
N GLU A 125 -25.47 29.79 25.96
CA GLU A 125 -24.05 29.81 25.62
C GLU A 125 -23.35 28.49 25.98
N LEU A 126 -23.59 27.96 27.18
CA LEU A 126 -23.14 26.62 27.60
C LEU A 126 -23.61 25.51 26.64
N THR A 127 -24.81 25.65 26.09
CA THR A 127 -25.41 24.65 25.21
C THR A 127 -24.74 24.64 23.83
N ILE A 128 -24.46 25.83 23.25
CA ILE A 128 -23.68 25.96 22.01
C ILE A 128 -22.24 25.46 22.23
N GLY A 129 -21.67 25.71 23.41
CA GLY A 129 -20.37 25.17 23.84
C GLY A 129 -20.30 23.63 23.85
N MET A 130 -21.36 22.95 24.28
CA MET A 130 -21.43 21.48 24.24
C MET A 130 -21.53 20.91 22.82
N PHE A 131 -22.34 21.55 21.95
CA PHE A 131 -22.46 21.13 20.55
C PHE A 131 -21.13 21.30 19.80
N THR A 132 -20.47 22.43 19.99
CA THR A 132 -19.15 22.70 19.40
C THR A 132 -18.09 21.74 19.92
N HIS A 133 -18.12 21.34 21.20
CA HIS A 133 -17.21 20.36 21.76
C HIS A 133 -17.30 18.99 21.05
N LEU A 134 -18.48 18.36 21.03
CA LEU A 134 -18.64 17.04 20.40
C LEU A 134 -18.44 17.10 18.88
N ALA A 135 -18.92 18.18 18.23
CA ALA A 135 -18.72 18.40 16.80
C ALA A 135 -17.24 18.61 16.42
N SER A 136 -16.41 19.17 17.31
CA SER A 136 -14.97 19.32 17.08
C SER A 136 -14.22 17.98 16.99
N HIS A 137 -14.79 16.91 17.56
CA HIS A 137 -14.24 15.55 17.51
C HIS A 137 -14.69 14.75 16.28
N VAL A 138 -15.60 15.29 15.45
CA VAL A 138 -16.10 14.63 14.25
C VAL A 138 -15.02 14.69 13.15
N VAL A 139 -14.57 13.51 12.73
CA VAL A 139 -13.53 13.34 11.69
C VAL A 139 -14.07 12.82 10.36
N ALA A 140 -15.30 12.30 10.35
CA ALA A 140 -15.99 11.90 9.13
C ALA A 140 -17.50 11.76 9.36
N TYR A 141 -18.28 11.82 8.28
CA TYR A 141 -19.72 11.62 8.29
C TYR A 141 -20.23 10.92 7.02
N HIS A 142 -21.35 10.23 7.12
CA HIS A 142 -21.98 9.54 6.01
C HIS A 142 -23.50 9.50 6.17
N PHE A 143 -24.24 9.92 5.14
CA PHE A 143 -25.70 9.83 5.12
C PHE A 143 -26.14 8.75 4.13
N CYS A 144 -26.72 7.67 4.64
CA CYS A 144 -27.34 6.63 3.81
C CYS A 144 -28.70 7.13 3.31
N GLN A 145 -28.88 7.23 2.00
CA GLN A 145 -30.09 7.76 1.37
C GLN A 145 -30.66 6.75 0.38
N ALA A 146 -31.85 6.20 0.64
CA ALA A 146 -32.48 5.22 -0.26
C ALA A 146 -32.76 5.78 -1.68
N ASP A 147 -32.92 7.10 -1.82
CA ASP A 147 -33.07 7.78 -3.11
C ASP A 147 -31.75 7.94 -3.89
N ASN A 148 -30.61 7.59 -3.27
CA ASN A 148 -29.29 7.67 -3.90
C ASN A 148 -28.45 6.43 -3.58
N ASN A 149 -28.55 5.43 -4.48
CA ASN A 149 -27.89 4.13 -4.33
C ASN A 149 -26.37 4.23 -4.04
N SER A 150 -25.68 5.22 -4.62
CA SER A 150 -24.22 5.40 -4.39
C SER A 150 -23.85 5.59 -2.92
N THR A 151 -24.76 6.12 -2.09
CA THR A 151 -24.55 6.31 -0.65
C THR A 151 -24.75 5.02 0.15
N CYS A 152 -25.33 3.97 -0.44
CA CYS A 152 -25.62 2.72 0.24
C CYS A 152 -24.55 1.63 -0.03
N LEU A 153 -23.61 1.90 -0.95
CA LEU A 153 -22.57 0.95 -1.36
C LEU A 153 -21.33 1.03 -0.47
N VAL A 154 -20.80 -0.12 -0.05
CA VAL A 154 -19.65 -0.22 0.87
C VAL A 154 -18.36 0.35 0.26
N GLY A 155 -18.04 0.04 -1.00
CA GLY A 155 -16.82 0.58 -1.63
C GLY A 155 -16.81 2.10 -1.75
N GLU A 156 -18.00 2.70 -1.99
CA GLU A 156 -18.19 4.16 -1.99
C GLU A 156 -18.06 4.74 -0.58
N PHE A 157 -18.60 4.05 0.43
CA PHE A 157 -18.46 4.40 1.84
C PHE A 157 -16.99 4.42 2.28
N VAL A 158 -16.21 3.36 2.03
CA VAL A 158 -14.79 3.28 2.42
C VAL A 158 -13.95 4.36 1.73
N HIS A 159 -14.13 4.56 0.43
CA HIS A 159 -13.43 5.61 -0.30
C HIS A 159 -13.79 7.02 0.20
N SER A 160 -15.07 7.27 0.46
CA SER A 160 -15.56 8.57 0.98
C SER A 160 -15.01 8.83 2.38
N LEU A 161 -14.98 7.81 3.24
CA LEU A 161 -14.44 7.88 4.59
C LEU A 161 -12.95 8.24 4.57
N ALA A 162 -12.14 7.52 3.80
CA ALA A 162 -10.71 7.84 3.64
C ALA A 162 -10.48 9.28 3.14
N ALA A 163 -11.29 9.73 2.17
CA ALA A 163 -11.20 11.09 1.66
C ALA A 163 -11.52 12.16 2.73
N GLN A 164 -12.48 11.89 3.61
CA GLN A 164 -12.86 12.78 4.71
C GLN A 164 -11.84 12.79 5.85
N LEU A 165 -11.28 11.64 6.22
CA LEU A 165 -10.22 11.56 7.22
C LEU A 165 -8.99 12.37 6.80
N CYS A 166 -8.66 12.39 5.50
CA CYS A 166 -7.61 13.27 4.94
C CYS A 166 -7.95 14.77 4.96
N GLN A 167 -9.21 15.14 5.16
CA GLN A 167 -9.68 16.52 5.25
C GLN A 167 -9.82 16.99 6.70
N ALA A 168 -9.97 16.07 7.64
CA ALA A 168 -10.11 16.36 9.05
C ALA A 168 -8.80 16.97 9.61
N PRO A 169 -8.82 18.19 10.17
CA PRO A 169 -7.62 18.84 10.70
C PRO A 169 -6.90 18.01 11.77
N ARG A 170 -7.65 17.30 12.63
CA ARG A 170 -7.11 16.42 13.69
C ARG A 170 -6.35 15.20 13.15
N LEU A 171 -6.54 14.84 11.88
CA LEU A 171 -5.91 13.69 11.24
C LEU A 171 -5.00 14.12 10.09
N GLN A 172 -4.40 15.32 10.19
CA GLN A 172 -3.46 15.79 9.18
C GLN A 172 -2.24 14.86 9.03
N ALA A 173 -1.79 14.24 10.12
CA ALA A 173 -0.74 13.22 10.08
C ALA A 173 -1.11 12.00 9.20
N TYR A 174 -2.39 11.60 9.17
CA TYR A 174 -2.88 10.53 8.30
C TYR A 174 -2.82 10.92 6.82
N ARG A 175 -3.18 12.17 6.50
CA ARG A 175 -3.00 12.70 5.14
C ARG A 175 -1.54 12.68 4.70
N GLU A 176 -0.64 13.14 5.57
CA GLU A 176 0.80 13.21 5.26
C GLU A 176 1.38 11.81 5.07
N TYR A 177 0.97 10.85 5.91
CA TYR A 177 1.37 9.44 5.79
C TYR A 177 0.91 8.78 4.48
N LEU A 178 -0.33 9.02 4.06
CA LEU A 178 -0.83 8.53 2.77
C LEU A 178 -0.13 9.17 1.57
N LEU A 179 0.35 10.41 1.71
CA LEU A 179 1.12 11.08 0.65
C LEU A 179 2.56 10.55 0.57
N SER A 180 3.15 10.12 1.69
CA SER A 180 4.46 9.45 1.67
C SER A 180 4.39 8.03 1.10
N GLU A 181 3.24 7.35 1.24
CA GLU A 181 3.06 5.96 0.84
C GLU A 181 2.07 5.80 -0.34
N PRO A 182 2.55 5.89 -1.60
CA PRO A 182 1.70 5.88 -2.79
C PRO A 182 0.94 4.55 -2.97
N HIS A 183 1.48 3.46 -2.43
CA HIS A 183 0.86 2.13 -2.49
C HIS A 183 -0.43 2.07 -1.67
N LEU A 184 -0.45 2.65 -0.46
CA LEU A 184 -1.66 2.75 0.37
C LEU A 184 -2.72 3.66 -0.29
N LEU A 185 -2.28 4.75 -0.91
CA LEU A 185 -3.18 5.63 -1.66
C LEU A 185 -3.82 4.91 -2.87
N ALA A 186 -3.09 4.00 -3.52
CA ALA A 186 -3.62 3.18 -4.60
C ALA A 186 -4.68 2.16 -4.09
N CYS A 187 -4.44 1.54 -2.93
CA CYS A 187 -5.41 0.65 -2.26
C CYS A 187 -6.72 1.36 -1.91
N LEU A 188 -6.68 2.68 -1.66
CA LEU A 188 -7.88 3.50 -1.38
C LEU A 188 -8.54 4.06 -2.65
N SER A 189 -8.07 3.70 -3.85
CA SER A 189 -8.74 4.08 -5.09
C SER A 189 -10.13 3.47 -5.17
N LEU A 190 -11.08 4.13 -5.86
CA LEU A 190 -12.44 3.62 -5.94
C LEU A 190 -12.51 2.22 -6.56
N LYS A 191 -11.62 1.90 -7.50
CA LYS A 191 -11.59 0.58 -8.13
C LYS A 191 -11.23 -0.51 -7.11
N GLU A 192 -10.19 -0.28 -6.32
CA GLU A 192 -9.76 -1.20 -5.27
C GLU A 192 -10.76 -1.30 -4.12
N CYS A 193 -11.37 -0.18 -3.69
CA CYS A 193 -12.43 -0.22 -2.68
C CYS A 193 -13.68 -1.00 -3.14
N ILE A 194 -13.96 -1.06 -4.45
CA ILE A 194 -15.03 -1.90 -5.00
C ILE A 194 -14.59 -3.36 -5.06
N ALA A 195 -13.33 -3.62 -5.39
CA ALA A 195 -12.78 -4.96 -5.53
C ALA A 195 -12.65 -5.70 -4.19
N ASP A 196 -12.06 -5.04 -3.19
CA ASP A 196 -11.87 -5.59 -1.85
C ASP A 196 -12.03 -4.48 -0.79
N PRO A 197 -13.26 -4.21 -0.33
CA PRO A 197 -13.51 -3.18 0.67
C PRO A 197 -12.92 -3.52 2.05
N ASP A 198 -12.79 -4.81 2.38
CA ASP A 198 -12.25 -5.25 3.67
C ASP A 198 -10.75 -4.90 3.74
N LEU A 199 -9.98 -5.25 2.70
CA LEU A 199 -8.55 -4.94 2.61
C LEU A 199 -8.29 -3.42 2.55
N ALA A 200 -9.06 -2.70 1.74
CA ALA A 200 -8.93 -1.25 1.61
C ALA A 200 -9.23 -0.52 2.93
N PHE A 201 -10.20 -0.99 3.70
CA PHE A 201 -10.52 -0.43 5.01
C PHE A 201 -9.42 -0.72 6.03
N MET A 202 -8.95 -1.97 6.11
CA MET A 202 -7.95 -2.37 7.09
C MET A 202 -6.56 -1.79 6.83
N ARG A 203 -5.99 -2.04 5.65
CA ARG A 203 -4.66 -1.53 5.29
C ARG A 203 -4.65 -0.06 4.96
N GLY A 204 -5.73 0.44 4.36
CA GLY A 204 -5.80 1.83 3.92
C GLY A 204 -6.17 2.80 5.03
N ILE A 205 -7.02 2.40 5.98
CA ILE A 205 -7.54 3.31 7.02
C ILE A 205 -7.09 2.88 8.43
N ILE A 206 -7.42 1.67 8.87
CA ILE A 206 -7.27 1.27 10.28
C ILE A 206 -5.81 1.12 10.69
N GLU A 207 -5.01 0.32 9.96
CA GLU A 207 -3.60 0.09 10.27
C GLU A 207 -2.79 1.41 10.31
N PRO A 208 -2.89 2.32 9.31
CA PRO A 208 -2.23 3.63 9.37
C PRO A 208 -2.61 4.46 10.60
N LEU A 209 -3.90 4.49 10.97
CA LEU A 209 -4.35 5.25 12.14
C LEU A 209 -3.78 4.66 13.44
N ILE A 210 -3.70 3.34 13.56
CA ILE A 210 -3.08 2.67 14.72
C ILE A 210 -1.58 2.99 14.80
N ILE A 211 -0.86 2.92 13.67
CA ILE A 211 0.58 3.22 13.60
C ILE A 211 0.84 4.67 14.01
N LEU A 212 0.11 5.62 13.44
CA LEU A 212 0.28 7.04 13.73
C LEU A 212 -0.04 7.39 15.18
N ARG A 213 -1.06 6.73 15.76
CA ARG A 213 -1.39 6.91 17.18
C ARG A 213 -0.31 6.32 18.09
N ARG A 214 0.24 5.15 17.75
CA ARG A 214 1.36 4.53 18.49
C ARG A 214 2.62 5.40 18.48
N ASN A 215 2.84 6.13 17.39
CA ASN A 215 3.97 7.04 17.22
C ASN A 215 3.74 8.43 17.84
N GLY A 216 2.54 8.69 18.41
CA GLY A 216 2.20 9.97 19.03
C GLY A 216 1.92 11.10 18.03
N SER A 217 1.71 10.79 16.75
CA SER A 217 1.43 11.80 15.70
C SER A 217 -0.05 12.24 15.66
N ILE A 218 -0.93 11.52 16.35
CA ILE A 218 -2.36 11.84 16.49
C ILE A 218 -2.65 12.09 17.97
N ASP A 219 -3.31 13.21 18.27
CA ASP A 219 -3.70 13.63 19.63
C ASP A 219 -4.47 12.55 20.38
N SER A 220 -4.36 12.53 21.71
CA SER A 220 -4.95 11.50 22.59
C SER A 220 -6.48 11.50 22.68
N SER A 221 -7.17 12.48 22.08
CA SER A 221 -8.63 12.60 22.08
C SER A 221 -9.35 11.51 21.28
N ASN A 222 -10.63 11.31 21.59
CA ASN A 222 -11.54 10.45 20.81
C ASN A 222 -11.88 11.09 19.46
N SER A 223 -11.97 10.30 18.40
CA SER A 223 -12.42 10.75 17.08
C SER A 223 -13.76 10.11 16.74
N ILE A 224 -14.68 10.87 16.16
CA ILE A 224 -16.06 10.44 15.94
C ILE A 224 -16.35 10.33 14.44
N ILE A 225 -16.92 9.19 14.03
CA ILE A 225 -17.49 8.97 12.71
C ILE A 225 -19.02 8.95 12.84
N LEU A 226 -19.71 9.81 12.11
CA LEU A 226 -21.17 9.89 12.10
C LEU A 226 -21.75 9.09 10.92
N VAL A 227 -22.71 8.19 11.17
CA VAL A 227 -23.39 7.42 10.11
C VAL A 227 -24.90 7.50 10.28
N ASP A 228 -25.56 8.30 9.44
CA ASP A 228 -27.02 8.44 9.49
C ASP A 228 -27.72 7.40 8.59
N GLY A 229 -28.81 6.82 9.09
CA GLY A 229 -29.76 6.06 8.29
C GLY A 229 -29.31 4.65 7.91
N LEU A 230 -28.72 3.88 8.82
CA LEU A 230 -28.27 2.49 8.51
C LEU A 230 -29.37 1.61 7.86
N CYS A 231 -30.63 1.83 8.23
CA CYS A 231 -31.78 1.14 7.63
C CYS A 231 -32.03 1.50 6.16
N GLU A 232 -31.64 2.69 5.70
CA GLU A 232 -31.79 3.11 4.30
C GLU A 232 -30.81 2.35 3.39
N ALA A 233 -29.63 1.98 3.89
CA ALA A 233 -28.66 1.17 3.14
C ALA A 233 -29.17 -0.25 2.86
N GLU A 234 -30.04 -0.78 3.74
CA GLU A 234 -30.64 -2.09 3.59
C GLU A 234 -31.64 -2.16 2.43
N TYR A 235 -32.23 -1.02 2.03
CA TYR A 235 -33.16 -0.96 0.91
C TYR A 235 -32.53 -1.42 -0.42
N HIS A 236 -31.23 -1.16 -0.59
CA HIS A 236 -30.43 -1.56 -1.77
C HIS A 236 -29.50 -2.73 -1.47
N ARG A 237 -29.90 -3.63 -0.55
CA ARG A 237 -29.12 -4.81 -0.19
C ARG A 237 -28.66 -5.57 -1.45
N PRO A 238 -27.34 -5.78 -1.64
CA PRO A 238 -26.85 -6.54 -2.78
C PRO A 238 -27.15 -8.03 -2.63
N ASP A 239 -27.28 -8.74 -3.75
CA ASP A 239 -27.47 -10.20 -3.76
C ASP A 239 -26.25 -10.93 -3.15
N HIS A 240 -25.06 -10.33 -3.29
CA HIS A 240 -23.79 -10.82 -2.77
C HIS A 240 -22.97 -9.66 -2.20
N GLY A 241 -22.34 -9.88 -1.03
CA GLY A 241 -21.56 -8.87 -0.31
C GLY A 241 -22.24 -8.32 0.95
N TYR A 242 -21.72 -7.21 1.48
CA TYR A 242 -22.16 -6.61 2.73
C TYR A 242 -22.98 -5.33 2.51
N THR A 243 -23.89 -5.07 3.45
CA THR A 243 -24.47 -3.73 3.66
C THR A 243 -23.57 -2.93 4.61
N ILE A 244 -23.73 -1.60 4.67
CA ILE A 244 -22.90 -0.76 5.55
C ILE A 244 -22.99 -1.21 7.02
N ALA A 245 -24.18 -1.61 7.50
CA ALA A 245 -24.36 -2.09 8.87
C ALA A 245 -23.60 -3.41 9.15
N SER A 246 -23.71 -4.39 8.25
CA SER A 246 -23.01 -5.68 8.39
C SER A 246 -21.50 -5.55 8.19
N PHE A 247 -21.07 -4.67 7.29
CA PHE A 247 -19.66 -4.33 7.10
C PHE A 247 -19.05 -3.72 8.36
N LEU A 248 -19.71 -2.72 8.96
CA LEU A 248 -19.24 -2.14 10.21
C LEU A 248 -19.17 -3.19 11.33
N ALA A 249 -20.19 -4.05 11.46
CA ALA A 249 -20.24 -5.10 12.47
C ALA A 249 -19.05 -6.08 12.39
N ARG A 250 -18.61 -6.41 11.16
CA ARG A 250 -17.47 -7.29 10.92
C ARG A 250 -16.14 -6.68 11.39
N HIS A 251 -15.97 -5.37 11.20
CA HIS A 251 -14.71 -4.66 11.47
C HIS A 251 -14.60 -4.05 12.87
N VAL A 252 -15.67 -4.11 13.69
CA VAL A 252 -15.62 -3.58 15.07
C VAL A 252 -14.46 -4.13 15.91
N PRO A 253 -14.12 -5.44 15.88
CA PRO A 253 -13.03 -5.99 16.70
C PRO A 253 -11.65 -5.39 16.38
N GLU A 254 -11.47 -4.92 15.15
CA GLU A 254 -10.21 -4.39 14.63
C GLU A 254 -10.11 -2.87 14.78
N MET A 255 -11.24 -2.19 15.03
CA MET A 255 -11.28 -0.73 15.22
C MET A 255 -10.67 -0.32 16.57
N PRO A 256 -9.85 0.74 16.59
CA PRO A 256 -9.29 1.24 17.84
C PRO A 256 -10.39 1.87 18.71
N THR A 257 -10.30 1.67 20.03
CA THR A 257 -11.32 2.13 20.99
C THR A 257 -11.51 3.64 21.05
N TRP A 258 -10.55 4.44 20.57
CA TRP A 258 -10.64 5.90 20.49
C TRP A 258 -11.38 6.39 19.23
N LEU A 259 -11.53 5.55 18.20
CA LEU A 259 -12.28 5.86 16.99
C LEU A 259 -13.71 5.36 17.17
N LYS A 260 -14.61 6.27 17.55
CA LYS A 260 -15.99 5.97 17.91
C LYS A 260 -16.92 6.15 16.72
N VAL A 261 -17.88 5.24 16.55
CA VAL A 261 -18.93 5.37 15.52
C VAL A 261 -20.26 5.72 16.16
N VAL A 262 -20.89 6.82 15.74
CA VAL A 262 -22.26 7.18 16.12
C VAL A 262 -23.16 6.91 14.91
N ALA A 263 -24.05 5.93 15.04
CA ALA A 263 -24.95 5.53 13.97
C ALA A 263 -26.42 5.76 14.32
N THR A 264 -27.26 6.07 13.34
CA THR A 264 -28.72 6.18 13.54
C THR A 264 -29.48 5.06 12.82
N VAL A 265 -30.55 4.58 13.45
CA VAL A 265 -31.44 3.56 12.90
C VAL A 265 -32.89 3.83 13.29
N ARG A 266 -33.85 3.40 12.46
CA ARG A 266 -35.27 3.44 12.85
C ARG A 266 -35.59 2.29 13.79
N THR A 267 -36.45 2.53 14.78
CA THR A 267 -36.81 1.54 15.81
C THR A 267 -37.32 0.22 15.22
N GLN A 268 -38.12 0.30 14.17
CA GLN A 268 -38.67 -0.87 13.45
C GLN A 268 -37.58 -1.77 12.82
N PHE A 269 -36.37 -1.25 12.62
CA PHE A 269 -35.26 -1.95 11.97
C PHE A 269 -34.05 -2.14 12.91
N LEU A 270 -34.28 -2.12 14.23
CA LEU A 270 -33.22 -2.33 15.23
C LEU A 270 -32.50 -3.68 15.08
N GLU A 271 -33.19 -4.68 14.53
CA GLU A 271 -32.65 -6.00 14.17
C GLU A 271 -31.37 -5.91 13.33
N LEU A 272 -31.29 -4.95 12.40
CA LEU A 272 -30.13 -4.75 11.52
C LEU A 272 -28.84 -4.39 12.28
N SER A 273 -28.99 -3.84 13.49
CA SER A 273 -27.89 -3.36 14.32
C SER A 273 -27.57 -4.30 15.49
N LYS A 274 -28.16 -5.50 15.55
CA LYS A 274 -27.94 -6.46 16.64
C LYS A 274 -26.48 -6.92 16.78
N GLN A 275 -25.77 -7.02 15.66
CA GLN A 275 -24.37 -7.46 15.64
C GLN A 275 -23.39 -6.35 16.02
N LEU A 276 -23.84 -5.10 16.17
CA LEU A 276 -23.01 -3.97 16.57
C LEU A 276 -22.99 -3.85 18.11
N PRO A 277 -21.84 -4.01 18.78
CA PRO A 277 -21.72 -3.91 20.24
C PRO A 277 -21.65 -2.44 20.70
N TYR A 278 -22.58 -1.61 20.22
CA TYR A 278 -22.62 -0.18 20.49
C TYR A 278 -23.65 0.15 21.57
N THR A 279 -23.41 1.22 22.33
CA THR A 279 -24.33 1.72 23.35
C THR A 279 -25.61 2.22 22.69
N ARG A 280 -26.78 1.83 23.19
CA ARG A 280 -28.07 2.15 22.57
C ARG A 280 -28.77 3.31 23.28
N LEU A 281 -29.15 4.34 22.52
CA LEU A 281 -29.92 5.48 23.00
C LEU A 281 -31.23 5.55 22.20
N SER A 282 -32.38 5.68 22.88
CA SER A 282 -33.70 5.71 22.25
C SER A 282 -34.34 7.11 22.31
N LEU A 283 -35.05 7.48 21.24
CA LEU A 283 -35.76 8.75 21.07
C LEU A 283 -37.29 8.62 21.12
N ASP A 284 -37.83 7.43 21.41
CA ASP A 284 -39.26 7.12 21.29
C ASP A 284 -40.08 7.52 22.52
N GLU A 285 -39.64 7.13 23.73
CA GLU A 285 -40.39 7.41 24.96
C GLU A 285 -39.44 7.88 26.07
N SER A 286 -39.37 9.19 26.30
CA SER A 286 -38.73 9.76 27.48
C SER A 286 -39.38 11.10 27.87
N ASP A 287 -39.38 11.40 29.17
CA ASP A 287 -39.88 12.69 29.68
C ASP A 287 -39.16 13.88 29.04
N ASN A 288 -37.89 13.70 28.69
CA ASN A 288 -37.10 14.72 28.02
C ASN A 288 -37.58 14.95 26.57
N VAL A 289 -38.00 13.89 25.85
CA VAL A 289 -38.60 14.05 24.51
C VAL A 289 -39.87 14.89 24.58
N ASN A 290 -40.73 14.62 25.56
CA ASN A 290 -41.99 15.35 25.73
C ASN A 290 -41.74 16.83 26.07
N LYS A 291 -40.72 17.13 26.87
CA LYS A 291 -40.28 18.51 27.15
C LYS A 291 -39.81 19.22 25.88
N ASP A 292 -38.94 18.59 25.09
CA ASP A 292 -38.42 19.15 23.84
C ASP A 292 -39.56 19.47 22.85
N LEU A 293 -40.52 18.54 22.69
CA LEU A 293 -41.65 18.72 21.79
C LEU A 293 -42.59 19.84 22.28
N LEU A 294 -42.81 19.95 23.59
CA LEU A 294 -43.62 21.04 24.17
C LEU A 294 -42.94 22.40 23.97
N GLU A 295 -41.62 22.48 24.14
CA GLU A 295 -40.83 23.67 23.89
C GLU A 295 -40.93 24.12 22.42
N TYR A 296 -40.80 23.16 21.49
CA TYR A 296 -40.98 23.42 20.06
C TYR A 296 -42.41 23.89 19.73
N PHE A 297 -43.44 23.27 20.32
CA PHE A 297 -44.82 23.72 20.17
C PHE A 297 -45.00 25.17 20.61
N ASN A 298 -44.48 25.52 21.79
CA ASN A 298 -44.58 26.88 22.33
C ASN A 298 -43.81 27.90 21.48
N THR A 299 -42.62 27.54 21.01
CA THR A 299 -41.81 28.39 20.12
C THR A 299 -42.53 28.68 18.80
N ARG A 300 -43.17 27.65 18.20
CA ARG A 300 -43.97 27.83 16.98
C ARG A 300 -45.22 28.68 17.23
N LEU A 301 -45.84 28.54 18.39
CA LEU A 301 -47.00 29.36 18.77
C LEU A 301 -46.63 30.84 18.95
N GLN A 302 -45.44 31.12 19.51
CA GLN A 302 -44.90 32.48 19.58
C GLN A 302 -44.56 33.04 18.20
N ALA A 303 -43.99 32.23 17.31
CA ALA A 303 -43.64 32.63 15.95
C ALA A 303 -44.87 32.90 15.07
N ALA A 304 -45.95 32.12 15.22
CA ALA A 304 -47.16 32.21 14.41
C ALA A 304 -48.43 32.21 15.29
N PRO A 305 -48.92 33.40 15.72
CA PRO A 305 -50.09 33.50 16.62
C PRO A 305 -51.40 33.02 15.97
N ILE A 306 -51.44 32.85 14.65
CA ILE A 306 -52.56 32.25 13.90
C ILE A 306 -52.86 30.83 14.41
N ILE A 307 -51.82 30.07 14.81
CA ILE A 307 -51.98 28.72 15.36
C ILE A 307 -52.86 28.77 16.62
N GLU A 308 -52.62 29.72 17.52
CA GLU A 308 -53.41 29.90 18.74
C GLU A 308 -54.87 30.22 18.38
N THR A 309 -55.12 31.08 17.38
CA THR A 309 -56.48 31.43 16.96
C THR A 309 -57.26 30.22 16.42
N ASN A 310 -56.61 29.32 15.71
CA ASN A 310 -57.23 28.13 15.13
C ASN A 310 -57.46 26.99 16.14
N ILE A 311 -56.91 27.09 17.36
CA ILE A 311 -57.14 26.16 18.47
C ILE A 311 -58.27 26.66 19.40
N LYS A 312 -58.66 27.94 19.33
CA LYS A 312 -59.64 28.54 20.27
C LYS A 312 -61.02 27.89 20.16
N CYS A 313 -61.44 27.27 21.26
CA CYS A 313 -62.78 26.70 21.44
C CYS A 313 -63.72 27.76 22.04
N SER A 314 -64.79 28.14 21.33
CA SER A 314 -65.66 29.28 21.69
C SER A 314 -66.85 28.95 22.61
N THR A 315 -66.89 27.77 23.25
CA THR A 315 -68.05 27.36 24.04
C THR A 315 -67.89 27.67 25.53
N GLY A 316 -68.48 28.80 25.94
CA GLY A 316 -69.25 28.96 27.19
C GLY A 316 -68.54 28.79 28.54
N LYS A 317 -68.30 29.95 29.20
CA LYS A 317 -68.03 30.18 30.63
C LYS A 317 -66.74 29.55 31.22
N SER A 318 -65.75 30.42 31.46
CA SER A 318 -64.66 30.30 32.44
C SER A 318 -63.56 29.24 32.22
N GLU A 319 -63.24 28.84 30.99
CA GLU A 319 -61.92 28.26 30.71
C GLU A 319 -61.04 29.31 30.02
N GLY A 320 -59.93 29.70 30.67
CA GLY A 320 -58.98 30.65 30.10
C GLY A 320 -58.35 30.11 28.81
N VAL A 321 -58.05 31.00 27.86
CA VAL A 321 -57.45 30.67 26.55
C VAL A 321 -56.19 29.80 26.68
N HIS A 322 -55.39 30.01 27.72
CA HIS A 322 -54.22 29.18 28.01
C HIS A 322 -54.56 27.70 28.30
N ASN A 323 -55.70 27.41 28.92
CA ASN A 323 -56.06 26.05 29.33
C ASN A 323 -56.47 25.18 28.11
N SER A 324 -57.16 25.75 27.13
CA SER A 324 -57.55 25.03 25.90
C SER A 324 -56.35 24.72 25.00
N VAL A 325 -55.40 25.65 24.88
CA VAL A 325 -54.14 25.45 24.15
C VAL A 325 -53.27 24.39 24.83
N MET A 326 -53.19 24.39 26.17
CA MET A 326 -52.41 23.38 26.92
C MET A 326 -53.02 21.97 26.82
N LYS A 327 -54.35 21.83 26.93
CA LYS A 327 -55.03 20.54 26.71
C LYS A 327 -54.79 20.00 25.29
N PHE A 328 -54.83 20.89 24.29
CA PHE A 328 -54.54 20.53 22.90
C PHE A 328 -53.07 20.12 22.71
N ALA A 329 -52.13 20.87 23.31
CA ALA A 329 -50.70 20.54 23.26
C ALA A 329 -50.46 19.13 23.84
N GLN A 330 -51.02 18.81 25.01
CA GLN A 330 -50.91 17.47 25.60
C GLN A 330 -51.48 16.36 24.70
N TYR A 331 -52.63 16.61 24.07
CA TYR A 331 -53.24 15.65 23.14
C TYR A 331 -52.36 15.39 21.91
N VAL A 332 -51.86 16.43 21.24
CA VAL A 332 -50.99 16.28 20.06
C VAL A 332 -49.65 15.67 20.41
N LEU A 333 -49.08 16.02 21.57
CA LEU A 333 -47.84 15.42 22.08
C LEU A 333 -47.99 13.91 22.28
N HIS A 334 -49.10 13.46 22.88
CA HIS A 334 -49.40 12.04 23.05
C HIS A 334 -49.51 11.31 21.70
N LEU A 335 -50.14 11.92 20.70
CA LEU A 335 -50.22 11.35 19.35
C LEU A 335 -48.89 11.35 18.59
N SER A 336 -48.01 12.31 18.90
CA SER A 336 -46.75 12.47 18.17
C SER A 336 -45.77 11.30 18.38
N GLN A 337 -45.88 10.57 19.50
CA GLN A 337 -45.00 9.43 19.85
C GLN A 337 -43.50 9.79 19.64
N GLY A 338 -43.10 11.00 20.06
CA GLY A 338 -41.73 11.49 19.91
C GLY A 338 -41.36 12.12 18.55
N SER A 339 -42.28 12.17 17.59
CA SER A 339 -42.04 12.65 16.23
C SER A 339 -42.20 14.17 16.07
N PHE A 340 -41.07 14.86 15.86
CA PHE A 340 -41.04 16.27 15.48
C PHE A 340 -41.70 16.51 14.12
N LEU A 341 -41.58 15.57 13.19
CA LEU A 341 -42.21 15.70 11.88
C LEU A 341 -43.74 15.74 12.00
N PHE A 342 -44.32 14.85 12.82
CA PHE A 342 -45.76 14.83 13.05
C PHE A 342 -46.23 16.17 13.63
N LEU A 343 -45.55 16.63 14.68
CA LEU A 343 -45.87 17.90 15.34
C LEU A 343 -45.72 19.08 14.38
N LYS A 344 -44.62 19.15 13.62
CA LYS A 344 -44.39 20.20 12.62
C LYS A 344 -45.54 20.24 11.61
N LEU A 345 -45.89 19.11 11.00
CA LEU A 345 -46.91 19.09 9.95
C LEU A 345 -48.31 19.43 10.46
N ILE A 346 -48.67 19.03 11.69
CA ILE A 346 -49.93 19.46 12.32
C ILE A 346 -49.93 20.98 12.53
N LEU A 347 -48.84 21.55 13.04
CA LEU A 347 -48.73 23.00 13.26
C LEU A 347 -48.76 23.78 11.94
N ASP A 348 -48.12 23.27 10.88
CA ASP A 348 -48.15 23.89 9.55
C ASP A 348 -49.57 23.86 8.95
N LEU A 349 -50.35 22.79 9.20
CA LEU A 349 -51.75 22.71 8.79
C LEU A 349 -52.64 23.70 9.57
N LEU A 350 -52.35 23.95 10.84
CA LEU A 350 -53.02 24.97 11.65
C LEU A 350 -52.63 26.38 11.22
N GLU A 351 -51.35 26.63 10.93
CA GLU A 351 -50.86 27.92 10.46
C GLU A 351 -51.48 28.30 9.11
N ARG A 352 -51.59 27.34 8.18
CA ARG A 352 -52.27 27.52 6.88
C ARG A 352 -53.81 27.52 6.99
N SER A 353 -54.38 27.40 8.19
CA SER A 353 -55.83 27.33 8.45
C SER A 353 -56.56 26.20 7.72
N HIS A 354 -55.87 25.11 7.41
CA HIS A 354 -56.46 23.90 6.81
C HIS A 354 -57.19 23.03 7.85
N ILE A 355 -56.80 23.17 9.12
CA ILE A 355 -57.48 22.55 10.27
C ILE A 355 -57.88 23.67 11.23
N VAL A 356 -59.10 23.60 11.77
CA VAL A 356 -59.57 24.50 12.84
C VAL A 356 -60.22 23.64 13.92
N VAL A 357 -59.73 23.76 15.15
CA VAL A 357 -60.15 22.93 16.28
C VAL A 357 -61.13 23.71 17.14
N LYS A 358 -62.43 23.43 16.97
CA LYS A 358 -63.53 24.09 17.71
C LYS A 358 -64.22 23.21 18.75
N SER A 359 -63.72 21.99 18.98
CA SER A 359 -64.32 21.02 19.92
C SER A 359 -63.25 20.34 20.76
N THR A 360 -63.61 19.94 21.98
CA THR A 360 -62.71 19.26 22.93
C THR A 360 -62.45 17.79 22.60
N ASN A 361 -63.15 17.21 21.62
CA ASN A 361 -63.00 15.80 21.23
C ASN A 361 -61.97 15.57 20.11
N TYR A 362 -61.35 16.65 19.61
CA TYR A 362 -60.23 16.65 18.65
C TYR A 362 -60.34 15.73 17.41
N LYS A 363 -61.55 15.30 17.02
CA LYS A 363 -61.79 14.36 15.91
C LYS A 363 -61.30 14.82 14.54
N VAL A 364 -61.13 16.13 14.35
CA VAL A 364 -60.66 16.74 13.10
C VAL A 364 -59.14 16.62 12.93
N VAL A 365 -58.43 16.33 14.02
CA VAL A 365 -56.96 16.24 14.04
C VAL A 365 -56.52 14.86 13.55
N PRO A 366 -55.66 14.77 12.53
CA PRO A 366 -55.05 13.51 12.12
C PRO A 366 -54.30 12.83 13.27
N ILE A 367 -54.45 11.50 13.40
CA ILE A 367 -53.81 10.72 14.48
C ILE A 367 -52.49 10.04 14.06
N SER A 368 -52.15 10.05 12.77
CA SER A 368 -50.91 9.46 12.24
C SER A 368 -50.29 10.31 11.12
N LEU A 369 -49.00 10.13 10.86
CA LEU A 369 -48.31 10.77 9.72
C LEU A 369 -49.00 10.47 8.37
N ALA A 370 -49.49 9.24 8.19
CA ALA A 370 -50.19 8.85 6.97
C ALA A 370 -51.50 9.62 6.77
N GLN A 371 -52.25 9.89 7.84
CA GLN A 371 -53.47 10.71 7.77
C GLN A 371 -53.15 12.18 7.45
N ILE A 372 -52.03 12.70 7.97
CA ILE A 372 -51.54 14.05 7.64
C ILE A 372 -51.23 14.14 6.14
N PHE A 373 -50.45 13.18 5.62
CA PHE A 373 -50.10 13.14 4.20
C PHE A 373 -51.35 13.00 3.31
N LEU A 374 -52.29 12.14 3.72
CA LEU A 374 -53.57 11.97 3.02
C LEU A 374 -54.37 13.28 2.99
N LEU A 375 -54.44 14.02 4.09
CA LEU A 375 -55.13 15.31 4.15
C LEU A 375 -54.44 16.35 3.26
N GLN A 376 -53.11 16.49 3.35
CA GLN A 376 -52.34 17.42 2.51
C GLN A 376 -52.54 17.11 1.01
N PHE A 377 -52.57 15.83 0.64
CA PHE A 377 -52.84 15.42 -0.74
C PHE A 377 -54.28 15.65 -1.17
N ASN A 378 -55.27 15.44 -0.30
CA ASN A 378 -56.66 15.77 -0.61
C ASN A 378 -56.87 17.28 -0.81
N LEU A 379 -56.18 18.11 -0.04
CA LEU A 379 -56.23 19.58 -0.18
C LEU A 379 -55.59 20.04 -1.49
N ARG A 380 -54.46 19.43 -1.87
CA ARG A 380 -53.73 19.77 -3.11
C ARG A 380 -54.39 19.18 -4.37
N PHE A 381 -54.95 17.98 -4.25
CA PHE A 381 -55.56 17.20 -5.33
C PHE A 381 -56.99 16.75 -4.94
N PRO A 382 -58.00 17.63 -5.07
CA PRO A 382 -59.36 17.33 -4.64
C PRO A 382 -60.01 16.19 -5.42
N THR A 383 -59.62 16.00 -6.68
CA THR A 383 -60.18 14.98 -7.57
C THR A 383 -59.12 13.96 -8.01
N VAL A 384 -59.54 12.73 -8.30
CA VAL A 384 -58.65 11.68 -8.83
C VAL A 384 -57.96 12.14 -10.12
N GLN A 385 -58.70 12.81 -11.02
CA GLN A 385 -58.16 13.36 -12.27
C GLN A 385 -57.04 14.39 -12.05
N SER A 386 -57.12 15.20 -10.98
CA SER A 386 -56.08 16.17 -10.68
C SER A 386 -54.77 15.49 -10.25
N PHE A 387 -54.87 14.38 -9.51
CA PHE A 387 -53.72 13.58 -9.10
C PHE A 387 -53.14 12.79 -10.28
N GLU A 388 -53.97 12.20 -11.14
CA GLU A 388 -53.53 11.45 -12.33
C GLU A 388 -52.58 12.26 -13.23
N LYS A 389 -52.74 13.59 -13.28
CA LYS A 389 -51.84 14.48 -14.04
C LYS A 389 -50.40 14.49 -13.54
N VAL A 390 -50.18 14.23 -12.24
CA VAL A 390 -48.88 14.28 -11.57
C VAL A 390 -48.35 12.90 -11.17
N THR A 391 -49.18 11.86 -11.18
CA THR A 391 -48.82 10.50 -10.78
C THR A 391 -47.55 9.99 -11.48
N HIS A 392 -47.41 10.21 -12.79
CA HIS A 392 -46.21 9.76 -13.53
C HIS A 392 -44.93 10.48 -13.09
N ILE A 393 -45.01 11.76 -12.69
CA ILE A 393 -43.87 12.52 -12.18
C ILE A 393 -43.38 11.89 -10.87
N LEU A 394 -44.32 11.63 -9.94
CA LEU A 394 -44.03 10.99 -8.67
C LEU A 394 -43.49 9.56 -8.85
N SER A 395 -44.14 8.74 -9.70
CA SER A 395 -43.68 7.39 -10.00
C SER A 395 -42.25 7.35 -10.54
N VAL A 396 -41.88 8.26 -11.45
CA VAL A 396 -40.50 8.35 -11.98
C VAL A 396 -39.52 8.72 -10.87
N CYS A 397 -39.84 9.69 -10.00
CA CYS A 397 -38.97 10.07 -8.90
C CYS A 397 -38.79 8.94 -7.87
N LEU A 398 -39.85 8.18 -7.57
CA LEU A 398 -39.81 7.04 -6.63
C LEU A 398 -38.99 5.86 -7.16
N ALA A 399 -39.01 5.66 -8.49
CA ALA A 399 -38.33 4.54 -9.15
C ALA A 399 -36.85 4.82 -9.45
N ALA A 400 -36.40 6.07 -9.34
CA ALA A 400 -35.04 6.46 -9.68
C ALA A 400 -34.01 5.90 -8.68
N LEU A 401 -32.86 5.45 -9.18
CA LEU A 401 -31.74 4.98 -8.36
C LEU A 401 -30.91 6.12 -7.77
N TYR A 402 -31.04 7.31 -8.35
CA TYR A 402 -30.37 8.53 -7.93
C TYR A 402 -31.28 9.74 -8.23
N PRO A 403 -31.08 10.87 -7.53
CA PRO A 403 -31.91 12.06 -7.71
C PRO A 403 -31.79 12.62 -9.13
N LEU A 404 -32.94 12.87 -9.76
CA LEU A 404 -33.02 13.30 -11.16
C LEU A 404 -33.15 14.82 -11.29
N THR A 405 -32.62 15.36 -12.39
CA THR A 405 -32.86 16.75 -12.80
C THR A 405 -34.26 16.92 -13.39
N LEU A 406 -34.75 18.15 -13.44
CA LEU A 406 -36.06 18.47 -14.01
C LEU A 406 -36.21 17.96 -15.46
N VAL A 407 -35.13 18.09 -16.24
CA VAL A 407 -35.06 17.65 -17.65
C VAL A 407 -35.14 16.13 -17.74
N GLU A 408 -34.43 15.42 -16.88
CA GLU A 408 -34.47 13.96 -16.83
C GLU A 408 -35.86 13.43 -16.50
N ILE A 409 -36.53 14.06 -15.54
CA ILE A 409 -37.91 13.72 -15.16
C ILE A 409 -38.86 13.96 -16.34
N TYR A 410 -38.76 15.11 -17.01
CA TYR A 410 -39.57 15.44 -18.19
C TYR A 410 -39.46 14.40 -19.30
N TYR A 411 -38.24 14.04 -19.69
CA TYR A 411 -38.03 13.05 -20.74
C TYR A 411 -38.46 11.64 -20.32
N SER A 412 -38.33 11.29 -19.03
CA SER A 412 -38.87 10.03 -18.51
C SER A 412 -40.40 9.96 -18.59
N VAL A 413 -41.10 11.03 -18.18
CA VAL A 413 -42.56 11.10 -18.29
C VAL A 413 -43.01 11.07 -19.75
N ASN A 414 -42.37 11.85 -20.61
CA ASN A 414 -42.71 11.89 -22.04
C ASN A 414 -42.42 10.57 -22.76
N SER A 415 -41.46 9.78 -22.28
CA SER A 415 -41.17 8.47 -22.87
C SER A 415 -42.28 7.43 -22.65
N LEU A 416 -43.20 7.66 -21.71
CA LEU A 416 -44.41 6.86 -21.53
C LEU A 416 -45.48 7.16 -22.60
N LEU A 417 -45.38 8.31 -23.28
CA LEU A 417 -46.32 8.75 -24.30
C LEU A 417 -45.82 8.33 -25.69
N VAL A 418 -46.75 8.02 -26.60
CA VAL A 418 -46.43 7.53 -27.96
C VAL A 418 -46.75 8.58 -29.03
N ASN A 419 -47.99 9.09 -29.05
CA ASN A 419 -48.47 9.97 -30.12
C ASN A 419 -48.53 11.44 -29.72
N THR A 420 -48.79 11.74 -28.45
CA THR A 420 -48.99 13.10 -27.95
C THR A 420 -48.05 13.35 -26.80
N PHE A 421 -47.00 14.10 -27.05
CA PHE A 421 -46.03 14.49 -26.02
C PHE A 421 -46.60 15.63 -25.16
N LEU A 422 -46.24 15.62 -23.88
CA LEU A 422 -46.54 16.68 -22.93
C LEU A 422 -45.61 17.88 -23.21
N PRO A 423 -46.14 19.07 -23.56
CA PRO A 423 -45.34 20.27 -23.73
C PRO A 423 -44.58 20.65 -22.45
N TRP A 424 -43.43 21.29 -22.61
CA TRP A 424 -42.58 21.69 -21.48
C TRP A 424 -43.30 22.59 -20.48
N ASP A 425 -44.05 23.59 -20.95
CA ASP A 425 -44.75 24.53 -20.08
C ASP A 425 -45.86 23.85 -19.26
N GLU A 426 -46.60 22.93 -19.89
CA GLU A 426 -47.61 22.14 -19.19
C GLU A 426 -46.98 21.20 -18.16
N PHE A 427 -45.85 20.58 -18.49
CA PHE A 427 -45.07 19.80 -17.53
C PHE A 427 -44.61 20.65 -16.35
N CYS A 428 -44.08 21.85 -16.59
CA CYS A 428 -43.65 22.75 -15.52
C CYS A 428 -44.81 23.12 -14.60
N HIS A 429 -45.98 23.45 -15.14
CA HIS A 429 -47.17 23.72 -14.34
C HIS A 429 -47.61 22.48 -13.52
N ARG A 430 -47.52 21.27 -14.08
CA ARG A 430 -47.79 20.04 -13.32
C ARG A 430 -46.76 19.83 -12.21
N PHE A 431 -45.49 20.10 -12.49
CA PHE A 431 -44.39 19.97 -11.52
C PHE A 431 -44.46 21.02 -10.39
N GLU A 432 -44.86 22.25 -10.69
CA GLU A 432 -45.08 23.32 -9.71
C GLU A 432 -46.11 22.94 -8.63
N SER A 433 -47.06 22.06 -8.97
CA SER A 433 -48.00 21.55 -7.97
C SER A 433 -47.33 20.65 -6.90
N LEU A 434 -46.11 20.15 -7.15
CA LEU A 434 -45.35 19.22 -6.31
C LEU A 434 -44.17 19.85 -5.55
N THR A 435 -43.90 21.15 -5.70
CA THR A 435 -42.70 21.82 -5.17
C THR A 435 -42.56 21.75 -3.64
N ASP A 436 -43.66 21.67 -2.90
CA ASP A 436 -43.65 21.48 -1.43
C ASP A 436 -43.19 20.06 -1.02
N PHE A 437 -43.26 19.09 -1.93
CA PHE A 437 -42.95 17.68 -1.66
C PHE A 437 -41.62 17.22 -2.27
N LEU A 438 -41.22 17.83 -3.39
CA LEU A 438 -39.96 17.57 -4.10
C LEU A 438 -39.03 18.78 -3.96
N VAL A 439 -38.01 18.65 -3.12
CA VAL A 439 -37.07 19.72 -2.82
C VAL A 439 -35.92 19.71 -3.83
N LYS A 440 -35.62 20.90 -4.37
CA LYS A 440 -34.50 21.12 -5.28
C LYS A 440 -33.17 21.17 -4.51
N ARG A 441 -32.22 20.35 -4.94
CA ARG A 441 -30.85 20.27 -4.43
C ARG A 441 -29.91 21.29 -5.07
N ILE A 442 -28.78 21.54 -4.43
CA ILE A 442 -27.71 22.44 -4.93
C ILE A 442 -27.19 21.99 -6.30
N ASP A 443 -27.20 20.68 -6.58
CA ASP A 443 -26.77 20.11 -7.86
C ASP A 443 -27.88 20.07 -8.93
N ASN A 444 -28.99 20.80 -8.72
CA ASN A 444 -30.17 20.87 -9.57
C ASN A 444 -30.96 19.55 -9.73
N THR A 445 -30.78 18.60 -8.82
CA THR A 445 -31.64 17.41 -8.73
C THR A 445 -32.78 17.59 -7.74
N TYR A 446 -33.76 16.69 -7.76
CA TYR A 446 -34.90 16.73 -6.85
C TYR A 446 -34.96 15.46 -6.00
N MET A 447 -35.27 15.64 -4.71
CA MET A 447 -35.49 14.56 -3.74
C MET A 447 -36.76 14.81 -2.93
N PHE A 448 -37.32 13.74 -2.36
CA PHE A 448 -38.44 13.90 -1.42
C PHE A 448 -37.98 14.60 -0.15
N PHE A 449 -38.85 15.44 0.41
CA PHE A 449 -38.54 16.19 1.63
C PHE A 449 -38.31 15.28 2.86
N HIS A 450 -38.88 14.06 2.88
CA HIS A 450 -38.68 13.10 3.97
C HIS A 450 -38.87 11.64 3.52
N PRO A 451 -38.04 10.68 4.00
CA PRO A 451 -38.14 9.26 3.65
C PRO A 451 -39.49 8.58 3.98
N SER A 452 -40.14 8.97 5.09
CA SER A 452 -41.45 8.39 5.45
C SER A 452 -42.56 8.77 4.46
N PHE A 453 -42.44 9.92 3.80
CA PHE A 453 -43.39 10.34 2.79
C PHE A 453 -43.22 9.53 1.49
N ARG A 454 -41.98 9.25 1.11
CA ARG A 454 -41.66 8.32 0.02
C ARG A 454 -42.24 6.93 0.27
N GLU A 455 -42.05 6.37 1.47
CA GLU A 455 -42.63 5.08 1.85
C GLU A 455 -44.15 5.11 1.77
N TRP A 456 -44.78 6.19 2.24
CA TRP A 456 -46.21 6.40 2.09
C TRP A 456 -46.63 6.44 0.60
N LEU A 457 -45.89 7.00 -0.35
CA LEU A 457 -46.32 6.91 -1.76
C LEU A 457 -46.25 5.48 -2.34
N ILE A 458 -45.50 4.58 -1.71
CA ILE A 458 -45.21 3.22 -2.21
C ILE A 458 -46.06 2.15 -1.53
N ARG A 459 -46.22 2.21 -0.20
CA ARG A 459 -46.83 1.17 0.62
C ARG A 459 -47.75 1.79 1.67
N ARG A 460 -48.83 1.07 2.01
CA ARG A 460 -49.78 1.37 3.09
C ARG A 460 -49.75 0.26 4.14
N ASP A 461 -50.07 0.61 5.37
CA ASP A 461 -50.42 -0.36 6.40
C ASP A 461 -51.85 -0.88 6.16
N ASP A 462 -52.16 -2.08 6.64
CA ASP A 462 -53.39 -2.83 6.30
C ASP A 462 -54.69 -2.06 6.61
N ASN A 463 -54.65 -1.12 7.56
CA ASN A 463 -55.80 -0.33 8.01
C ASN A 463 -55.94 1.04 7.33
N GLU A 464 -55.09 1.36 6.34
CA GLU A 464 -55.03 2.68 5.71
C GLU A 464 -55.63 2.73 4.30
N SER A 465 -56.09 3.92 3.89
CA SER A 465 -56.68 4.12 2.57
C SER A 465 -55.64 3.99 1.44
N PRO A 466 -55.90 3.22 0.37
CA PRO A 466 -55.00 3.08 -0.78
C PRO A 466 -54.98 4.29 -1.73
N LYS A 467 -55.73 5.35 -1.42
CA LYS A 467 -55.76 6.59 -2.21
C LYS A 467 -54.34 7.18 -2.37
N PHE A 468 -54.05 7.66 -3.58
CA PHE A 468 -52.77 8.28 -3.97
C PHE A 468 -51.53 7.35 -3.99
N LEU A 469 -51.71 6.03 -3.92
CA LEU A 469 -50.62 5.08 -4.18
C LEU A 469 -50.06 5.27 -5.60
N CYS A 470 -48.74 5.36 -5.71
CA CYS A 470 -48.06 5.48 -7.01
C CYS A 470 -47.65 4.10 -7.53
N ASP A 471 -47.89 3.83 -8.82
CA ASP A 471 -47.35 2.64 -9.46
C ASP A 471 -45.86 2.85 -9.78
N LEU A 472 -45.00 2.18 -8.99
CA LEU A 472 -43.55 2.15 -9.21
C LEU A 472 -43.18 1.56 -10.57
N ARG A 473 -43.97 0.61 -11.09
CA ARG A 473 -43.67 -0.04 -12.38
C ARG A 473 -43.75 0.95 -13.52
N ALA A 474 -44.73 1.86 -13.50
CA ALA A 474 -44.84 2.94 -14.47
C ALA A 474 -43.61 3.88 -14.43
N GLY A 475 -43.08 4.14 -13.23
CA GLY A 475 -41.85 4.91 -13.04
C GLY A 475 -40.63 4.22 -13.66
N HIS A 476 -40.42 2.93 -13.33
CA HIS A 476 -39.34 2.14 -13.91
C HIS A 476 -39.49 2.03 -15.45
N CYS A 477 -40.70 1.86 -15.98
CA CYS A 477 -40.98 1.90 -17.43
C CYS A 477 -40.55 3.23 -18.06
N GLY A 478 -40.89 4.36 -17.45
CA GLY A 478 -40.54 5.69 -17.98
C GLY A 478 -39.03 5.95 -17.95
N ILE A 479 -38.31 5.43 -16.96
CA ILE A 479 -36.84 5.51 -16.95
C ILE A 479 -36.24 4.58 -18.02
N ALA A 480 -36.71 3.33 -18.12
CA ALA A 480 -36.26 2.37 -19.12
C ALA A 480 -36.49 2.89 -20.56
N PHE A 481 -37.68 3.41 -20.86
CA PHE A 481 -37.96 3.98 -22.18
C PHE A 481 -37.15 5.24 -22.47
N ARG A 482 -36.89 6.10 -21.48
CA ARG A 482 -35.98 7.24 -21.67
C ARG A 482 -34.58 6.76 -22.05
N LEU A 483 -34.04 5.78 -21.32
CA LEU A 483 -32.72 5.20 -21.60
C LEU A 483 -32.68 4.61 -23.02
N SER A 484 -33.67 3.78 -23.39
CA SER A 484 -33.73 3.13 -24.69
C SER A 484 -34.05 4.06 -25.87
N ARG A 485 -34.91 5.06 -25.70
CA ARG A 485 -35.39 5.91 -26.82
C ARG A 485 -34.59 7.19 -27.01
N VAL A 486 -34.06 7.76 -25.94
CA VAL A 486 -33.45 9.10 -25.95
C VAL A 486 -31.94 9.04 -25.80
N GLN A 487 -31.42 8.07 -25.05
CA GLN A 487 -30.00 7.98 -24.69
C GLN A 487 -29.26 6.81 -25.36
N ALA A 488 -29.93 5.98 -26.15
CA ALA A 488 -29.29 4.90 -26.89
C ALA A 488 -28.33 5.44 -27.97
N PRO A 489 -27.19 4.76 -28.22
CA PRO A 489 -26.72 3.55 -27.55
C PRO A 489 -26.13 3.82 -26.15
N LEU A 490 -26.41 2.95 -25.19
CA LEU A 490 -26.00 3.08 -23.79
C LEU A 490 -24.59 2.53 -23.53
N ASP A 491 -23.89 3.11 -22.55
CA ASP A 491 -22.63 2.60 -22.00
C ASP A 491 -22.84 1.43 -21.03
N SER A 492 -21.76 0.75 -20.63
CA SER A 492 -21.82 -0.45 -19.79
C SER A 492 -22.52 -0.25 -18.44
N GLU A 493 -22.34 0.91 -17.79
CA GLU A 493 -23.02 1.25 -16.53
C GLU A 493 -24.52 1.49 -16.74
N LYS A 494 -24.92 2.28 -17.75
CA LYS A 494 -26.34 2.54 -18.03
C LYS A 494 -27.05 1.35 -18.64
N SER A 495 -26.36 0.45 -19.33
CA SER A 495 -26.93 -0.83 -19.76
C SER A 495 -27.35 -1.67 -18.55
N MET A 496 -26.50 -1.77 -17.52
CA MET A 496 -26.86 -2.45 -16.25
C MET A 496 -28.04 -1.76 -15.54
N GLU A 497 -28.08 -0.42 -15.55
CA GLU A 497 -29.23 0.35 -15.05
C GLU A 497 -30.51 0.05 -15.84
N LEU A 498 -30.45 0.03 -17.18
CA LEU A 498 -31.59 -0.30 -18.03
C LEU A 498 -32.15 -1.69 -17.68
N GLY A 499 -31.28 -2.69 -17.53
CA GLY A 499 -31.69 -4.03 -17.13
C GLY A 499 -32.38 -4.06 -15.76
N HIS A 500 -31.90 -3.28 -14.79
CA HIS A 500 -32.56 -3.13 -13.49
C HIS A 500 -33.99 -2.58 -13.64
N HIS A 501 -34.16 -1.48 -14.38
CA HIS A 501 -35.47 -0.86 -14.57
C HIS A 501 -36.44 -1.77 -15.36
N ILE A 502 -35.99 -2.46 -16.41
CA ILE A 502 -36.84 -3.40 -17.17
C ILE A 502 -37.42 -4.50 -16.27
N LEU A 503 -36.58 -5.10 -15.43
CA LEU A 503 -37.00 -6.20 -14.54
C LEU A 503 -37.97 -5.72 -13.45
N LYS A 504 -37.70 -4.57 -12.83
CA LYS A 504 -38.58 -3.96 -11.81
C LYS A 504 -39.90 -3.45 -12.39
N ALA A 505 -39.89 -2.97 -13.63
CA ALA A 505 -41.09 -2.55 -14.35
C ALA A 505 -42.01 -3.71 -14.74
N HIS A 506 -41.50 -4.96 -14.77
CA HIS A 506 -42.22 -6.11 -15.30
C HIS A 506 -42.74 -5.88 -16.74
N MET A 507 -41.92 -5.25 -17.58
CA MET A 507 -42.29 -4.95 -18.97
C MET A 507 -42.69 -6.24 -19.70
N TYR A 508 -43.76 -6.18 -20.49
CA TYR A 508 -44.30 -7.32 -21.26
C TYR A 508 -44.85 -8.51 -20.44
N ARG A 509 -44.84 -8.48 -19.10
CA ARG A 509 -45.27 -9.63 -18.26
C ARG A 509 -46.71 -10.09 -18.53
N ASN A 510 -47.60 -9.17 -18.89
CA ASN A 510 -49.01 -9.45 -19.15
C ASN A 510 -49.32 -9.72 -20.63
N MET A 511 -48.32 -9.61 -21.52
CA MET A 511 -48.47 -9.87 -22.94
C MET A 511 -48.05 -11.32 -23.21
N GLY A 512 -49.02 -12.20 -23.42
CA GLY A 512 -48.76 -13.62 -23.64
C GLY A 512 -48.13 -13.90 -25.01
N PRO A 513 -47.47 -15.07 -25.20
CA PRO A 513 -46.92 -15.48 -26.49
C PRO A 513 -47.97 -15.48 -27.62
N ALA A 514 -49.24 -15.70 -27.28
CA ALA A 514 -50.35 -15.69 -28.22
C ALA A 514 -50.63 -14.31 -28.88
N GLN A 515 -50.23 -13.20 -28.25
CA GLN A 515 -50.48 -11.84 -28.78
C GLN A 515 -49.33 -11.29 -29.62
N LEU A 516 -48.08 -11.68 -29.33
CA LEU A 516 -46.88 -11.08 -29.94
C LEU A 516 -46.00 -12.11 -30.67
N GLY A 517 -46.33 -13.40 -30.61
CA GLY A 517 -45.54 -14.49 -31.19
C GLY A 517 -44.21 -14.77 -30.48
N LEU A 518 -43.85 -13.98 -29.45
CA LEU A 518 -42.57 -14.05 -28.72
C LEU A 518 -42.81 -14.04 -27.21
N CYS A 519 -41.88 -14.64 -26.46
CA CYS A 519 -41.95 -14.65 -25.00
C CYS A 519 -41.55 -13.26 -24.44
N PRO A 520 -42.18 -12.78 -23.34
CA PRO A 520 -41.82 -11.52 -22.69
C PRO A 520 -40.33 -11.37 -22.36
N ARG A 521 -39.70 -12.48 -21.96
CA ARG A 521 -38.26 -12.56 -21.67
C ARG A 521 -37.41 -12.16 -22.88
N ASP A 522 -37.75 -12.68 -24.05
CA ASP A 522 -36.97 -12.48 -25.26
C ASP A 522 -37.17 -11.05 -25.79
N LEU A 523 -38.37 -10.48 -25.61
CA LEU A 523 -38.65 -9.05 -25.90
C LEU A 523 -37.85 -8.11 -25.00
N GLN A 524 -37.75 -8.42 -23.70
CA GLN A 524 -36.90 -7.65 -22.77
C GLN A 524 -35.43 -7.71 -23.19
N ALA A 525 -34.95 -8.89 -23.57
CA ALA A 525 -33.58 -9.09 -24.04
C ALA A 525 -33.31 -8.31 -25.33
N MET A 526 -34.22 -8.36 -26.30
CA MET A 526 -34.13 -7.59 -27.55
C MET A 526 -34.09 -6.08 -27.30
N LEU A 527 -34.88 -5.58 -26.34
CA LEU A 527 -34.85 -4.16 -25.96
C LEU A 527 -33.48 -3.76 -25.42
N VAL A 528 -32.88 -4.60 -24.56
CA VAL A 528 -31.53 -4.36 -24.03
C VAL A 528 -30.48 -4.40 -25.15
N ALA A 529 -30.55 -5.41 -26.03
CA ALA A 529 -29.60 -5.61 -27.13
C ALA A 529 -29.59 -4.43 -28.11
N THR A 530 -30.77 -3.91 -28.44
CA THR A 530 -30.93 -2.78 -29.37
C THR A 530 -30.60 -1.42 -28.74
N SER A 531 -30.68 -1.31 -27.41
CA SER A 531 -30.42 -0.06 -26.69
C SER A 531 -28.96 0.09 -26.23
N SER A 532 -28.21 -1.01 -26.11
CA SER A 532 -26.86 -1.04 -25.53
C SER A 532 -25.78 -0.98 -26.60
N ALA A 533 -24.67 -0.29 -26.35
CA ALA A 533 -23.52 -0.30 -27.25
C ALA A 533 -22.81 -1.66 -27.25
N ASN A 534 -22.55 -2.23 -26.07
CA ASN A 534 -21.95 -3.54 -25.90
C ASN A 534 -22.47 -4.22 -24.62
N VAL A 535 -23.24 -5.29 -24.78
CA VAL A 535 -23.83 -6.03 -23.66
C VAL A 535 -22.79 -6.84 -22.90
N GLY A 536 -21.74 -7.33 -23.57
CA GLY A 536 -20.64 -8.07 -22.92
C GLY A 536 -19.89 -7.20 -21.92
N GLU A 537 -19.50 -5.98 -22.32
CA GLU A 537 -18.84 -5.00 -21.44
C GLU A 537 -19.73 -4.59 -20.24
N ALA A 538 -21.05 -4.59 -20.40
CA ALA A 538 -21.98 -4.35 -19.30
C ALA A 538 -21.90 -5.43 -18.22
N ILE A 539 -21.82 -6.72 -18.61
CA ILE A 539 -21.66 -7.84 -17.68
C ILE A 539 -20.28 -7.80 -17.00
N ALA A 540 -19.24 -7.44 -17.75
CA ALA A 540 -17.86 -7.28 -17.28
C ALA A 540 -17.59 -5.94 -16.57
N ASN A 541 -18.63 -5.17 -16.26
CA ASN A 541 -18.47 -3.94 -15.49
C ASN A 541 -17.99 -4.26 -14.06
N LEU A 542 -17.02 -3.49 -13.56
CA LEU A 542 -16.36 -3.67 -12.27
C LEU A 542 -17.36 -3.89 -11.12
N ARG A 543 -18.42 -3.08 -11.04
CA ARG A 543 -19.43 -3.22 -9.97
C ARG A 543 -20.18 -4.55 -10.04
N ASN A 544 -20.45 -5.05 -11.24
CA ASN A 544 -21.15 -6.32 -11.41
C ASN A 544 -20.22 -7.52 -11.13
N ILE A 545 -18.92 -7.38 -11.37
CA ILE A 545 -17.93 -8.43 -11.09
C ILE A 545 -17.87 -8.75 -9.59
N TYR A 546 -17.80 -7.73 -8.73
CA TYR A 546 -17.63 -7.91 -7.28
C TYR A 546 -18.95 -7.92 -6.50
N THR A 547 -19.96 -7.19 -6.98
CA THR A 547 -21.32 -7.17 -6.40
C THR A 547 -22.37 -7.46 -7.48
N PRO A 548 -22.46 -8.71 -7.97
CA PRO A 548 -23.29 -9.04 -9.12
C PRO A 548 -24.78 -8.92 -8.81
N ASN A 549 -25.52 -8.40 -9.79
CA ASN A 549 -26.97 -8.57 -9.85
C ASN A 549 -27.27 -9.75 -10.77
N VAL A 550 -27.60 -10.90 -10.20
CA VAL A 550 -27.72 -12.16 -10.95
C VAL A 550 -28.87 -12.09 -11.97
N LYS A 551 -29.97 -11.42 -11.62
CA LYS A 551 -31.15 -11.29 -12.50
C LYS A 551 -30.87 -10.37 -13.67
N VAL A 552 -30.21 -9.23 -13.43
CA VAL A 552 -29.82 -8.30 -14.49
C VAL A 552 -28.78 -8.95 -15.40
N SER A 553 -27.79 -9.64 -14.84
CA SER A 553 -26.78 -10.37 -15.62
C SER A 553 -27.39 -11.44 -16.51
N ARG A 554 -28.41 -12.18 -16.03
CA ARG A 554 -29.16 -13.14 -16.86
C ARG A 554 -29.84 -12.46 -18.04
N LEU A 555 -30.45 -11.29 -17.83
CA LEU A 555 -31.07 -10.52 -18.92
C LEU A 555 -30.03 -10.07 -19.95
N MET A 556 -28.83 -9.67 -19.51
CA MET A 556 -27.72 -9.31 -20.41
C MET A 556 -27.24 -10.50 -21.24
N LEU A 557 -27.09 -11.68 -20.64
CA LEU A 557 -26.72 -12.90 -21.39
C LEU A 557 -27.78 -13.26 -22.44
N LEU A 558 -29.08 -13.16 -22.10
CA LEU A 558 -30.17 -13.36 -23.06
C LEU A 558 -30.17 -12.33 -24.20
N ALA A 559 -29.70 -11.11 -23.94
CA ALA A 559 -29.58 -10.05 -24.93
C ALA A 559 -28.37 -10.24 -25.87
N GLY A 560 -27.65 -11.36 -25.78
CA GLY A 560 -26.51 -11.69 -26.63
C GLY A 560 -25.14 -11.37 -26.01
N GLY A 561 -25.08 -11.07 -24.70
CA GLY A 561 -23.81 -10.97 -24.00
C GLY A 561 -23.08 -12.31 -23.98
N SER A 562 -21.80 -12.32 -24.39
CA SER A 562 -20.99 -13.54 -24.33
C SER A 562 -20.69 -13.93 -22.88
N PRO A 563 -20.94 -15.18 -22.46
CA PRO A 563 -20.52 -15.67 -21.14
C PRO A 563 -18.99 -15.75 -21.01
N ASN A 564 -18.28 -15.75 -22.14
CA ASN A 564 -16.83 -15.83 -22.26
C ASN A 564 -16.16 -14.45 -22.39
N GLN A 565 -16.88 -13.37 -22.05
CA GLN A 565 -16.33 -12.02 -22.06
C GLN A 565 -15.08 -11.95 -21.16
N LEU A 566 -14.04 -11.30 -21.66
CA LEU A 566 -12.81 -11.07 -20.92
C LEU A 566 -12.94 -9.82 -20.04
N THR A 567 -12.34 -9.88 -18.85
CA THR A 567 -12.29 -8.77 -17.89
C THR A 567 -10.88 -8.19 -17.82
N GLU A 568 -10.71 -6.91 -17.49
CA GLU A 568 -9.37 -6.32 -17.27
C GLU A 568 -8.68 -6.87 -16.00
N CYS A 569 -9.41 -7.61 -15.18
CA CYS A 569 -8.96 -8.15 -13.89
C CYS A 569 -8.32 -9.54 -14.06
N LEU A 570 -7.48 -9.94 -13.09
CA LEU A 570 -6.83 -11.26 -13.05
C LEU A 570 -6.09 -11.66 -14.35
N GLY A 571 -5.53 -10.68 -15.08
CA GLY A 571 -4.76 -10.95 -16.29
C GLY A 571 -5.62 -11.36 -17.49
N ASN A 572 -6.61 -10.53 -17.85
CA ASN A 572 -7.55 -10.81 -18.94
C ASN A 572 -8.39 -12.08 -18.73
N ALA A 573 -8.76 -12.36 -17.47
CA ALA A 573 -9.51 -13.55 -17.14
C ALA A 573 -10.95 -13.48 -17.70
N PRO A 574 -11.49 -14.60 -18.23
CA PRO A 574 -12.91 -14.72 -18.55
C PRO A 574 -13.80 -14.50 -17.31
N LEU A 575 -15.05 -14.08 -17.52
CA LEU A 575 -16.02 -13.90 -16.43
C LEU A 575 -16.13 -15.12 -15.52
N LEU A 576 -16.17 -16.33 -16.09
CA LEU A 576 -16.25 -17.57 -15.32
C LEU A 576 -15.07 -17.72 -14.35
N CYS A 577 -13.85 -17.43 -14.81
CA CYS A 577 -12.64 -17.44 -13.99
C CYS A 577 -12.72 -16.43 -12.83
N MET A 578 -13.19 -15.22 -13.12
CA MET A 578 -13.31 -14.17 -12.12
C MET A 578 -14.34 -14.52 -11.03
N TYR A 579 -15.54 -14.97 -11.41
CA TYR A 579 -16.55 -15.37 -10.43
C TYR A 579 -16.17 -16.65 -9.66
N ALA A 580 -15.40 -17.55 -10.29
CA ALA A 580 -14.86 -18.73 -9.63
C ALA A 580 -13.81 -18.36 -8.57
N TYR A 581 -12.95 -17.39 -8.87
CA TYR A 581 -11.98 -16.83 -7.92
C TYR A 581 -12.65 -16.09 -6.75
N GLN A 582 -13.76 -15.38 -7.00
CA GLN A 582 -14.53 -14.69 -5.95
C GLN A 582 -15.47 -15.62 -5.16
N GLY A 583 -15.69 -16.85 -5.62
CA GLY A 583 -16.57 -17.80 -4.94
C GLY A 583 -18.07 -17.58 -5.15
N ILE A 584 -18.47 -16.86 -6.21
CA ILE A 584 -19.88 -16.47 -6.42
C ILE A 584 -20.64 -17.57 -7.19
N LEU A 585 -21.10 -18.58 -6.45
CA LEU A 585 -21.77 -19.77 -6.99
C LEU A 585 -22.95 -19.46 -7.93
N ALA A 586 -23.78 -18.47 -7.60
CA ALA A 586 -24.95 -18.12 -8.41
C ALA A 586 -24.57 -17.60 -9.81
N MET A 587 -23.50 -16.80 -9.91
CA MET A 587 -23.00 -16.30 -11.19
C MET A 587 -22.27 -17.38 -11.98
N VAL A 588 -21.49 -18.24 -11.30
CA VAL A 588 -20.87 -19.41 -11.94
C VAL A 588 -21.94 -20.33 -12.53
N GLY A 589 -22.99 -20.65 -11.77
CA GLY A 589 -24.11 -21.45 -12.24
C GLY A 589 -24.82 -20.82 -13.44
N LEU A 590 -25.06 -19.50 -13.39
CA LEU A 590 -25.66 -18.75 -14.48
C LEU A 590 -24.81 -18.78 -15.76
N LEU A 591 -23.49 -18.57 -15.65
CA LEU A 591 -22.61 -18.58 -16.83
C LEU A 591 -22.54 -19.98 -17.47
N ILE A 592 -22.49 -21.03 -16.67
CA ILE A 592 -22.55 -22.42 -17.14
C ILE A 592 -23.89 -22.70 -17.85
N GLU A 593 -25.02 -22.23 -17.31
CA GLU A 593 -26.34 -22.36 -17.95
C GLU A 593 -26.38 -21.75 -19.36
N PHE A 594 -25.58 -20.71 -19.62
CA PHE A 594 -25.48 -20.02 -20.92
C PHE A 594 -24.32 -20.52 -21.78
N GLY A 595 -23.68 -21.65 -21.42
CA GLY A 595 -22.64 -22.28 -22.22
C GLY A 595 -21.27 -21.61 -22.12
N ALA A 596 -20.92 -21.09 -20.93
CA ALA A 596 -19.55 -20.63 -20.65
C ALA A 596 -18.54 -21.76 -20.89
N ASP A 597 -17.44 -21.42 -21.54
CA ASP A 597 -16.33 -22.35 -21.75
C ASP A 597 -15.53 -22.51 -20.45
N MET A 598 -15.42 -23.75 -19.99
CA MET A 598 -14.78 -24.11 -18.72
C MET A 598 -13.25 -24.10 -18.83
N GLU A 599 -12.71 -24.27 -20.04
CA GLU A 599 -11.29 -24.45 -20.30
C GLU A 599 -10.60 -23.15 -20.76
N MET A 600 -11.35 -22.05 -20.86
CA MET A 600 -10.74 -20.74 -21.06
C MET A 600 -9.91 -20.34 -19.84
N THR A 601 -8.75 -19.76 -20.11
CA THR A 601 -7.75 -19.44 -19.11
C THR A 601 -7.47 -17.95 -19.03
N ASN A 602 -6.92 -17.52 -17.90
CA ASN A 602 -6.31 -16.19 -17.78
C ASN A 602 -4.89 -16.17 -18.39
N SER A 603 -4.19 -15.04 -18.28
CA SER A 603 -2.81 -14.89 -18.79
C SER A 603 -1.77 -15.84 -18.17
N GLN A 604 -2.09 -16.48 -17.03
CA GLN A 604 -1.23 -17.47 -16.37
C GLN A 604 -1.55 -18.91 -16.79
N GLY A 605 -2.54 -19.13 -17.65
CA GLY A 605 -3.01 -20.45 -18.04
C GLY A 605 -3.95 -21.10 -17.01
N CYS A 606 -4.41 -20.37 -15.99
CA CYS A 606 -5.30 -20.87 -14.96
C CYS A 606 -6.76 -20.87 -15.45
N THR A 607 -7.44 -22.02 -15.36
CA THR A 607 -8.89 -22.17 -15.62
C THR A 607 -9.73 -21.75 -14.43
N ALA A 608 -11.04 -21.64 -14.62
CA ALA A 608 -11.98 -21.32 -13.54
C ALA A 608 -11.89 -22.32 -12.38
N LEU A 609 -11.70 -23.61 -12.67
CA LEU A 609 -11.55 -24.63 -11.64
C LEU A 609 -10.25 -24.43 -10.83
N SER A 610 -9.13 -24.15 -11.50
CA SER A 610 -7.86 -23.90 -10.80
C SER A 610 -7.95 -22.71 -9.84
N LEU A 611 -8.61 -21.63 -10.25
CA LEU A 611 -8.80 -20.42 -9.43
C LEU A 611 -9.77 -20.64 -8.26
N ALA A 612 -10.85 -21.41 -8.46
CA ALA A 612 -11.74 -21.82 -7.36
C ALA A 612 -10.99 -22.67 -6.33
N CYS A 613 -10.15 -23.60 -6.80
CA CYS A 613 -9.33 -24.46 -5.95
C CYS A 613 -8.25 -23.68 -5.20
N GLN A 614 -7.63 -22.68 -5.83
CA GLN A 614 -6.65 -21.79 -5.20
C GLN A 614 -7.24 -21.03 -3.99
N ARG A 615 -8.52 -20.64 -4.07
CA ARG A 615 -9.24 -19.91 -3.01
C ARG A 615 -10.03 -20.80 -2.04
N GLY A 616 -10.12 -22.11 -2.32
CA GLY A 616 -10.82 -23.06 -1.46
C GLY A 616 -12.35 -23.04 -1.60
N HIS A 617 -12.87 -22.55 -2.73
CA HIS A 617 -14.30 -22.50 -2.98
C HIS A 617 -14.85 -23.87 -3.42
N THR A 618 -15.02 -24.78 -2.47
CA THR A 618 -15.46 -26.16 -2.67
C THR A 618 -16.76 -26.28 -3.44
N ASP A 619 -17.78 -25.48 -3.12
CA ASP A 619 -19.08 -25.52 -3.80
C ASP A 619 -19.01 -25.07 -5.25
N VAL A 620 -18.16 -24.08 -5.54
CA VAL A 620 -17.89 -23.63 -6.90
C VAL A 620 -17.15 -24.71 -7.68
N ALA A 621 -16.10 -25.30 -7.09
CA ALA A 621 -15.37 -26.41 -7.69
C ALA A 621 -16.31 -27.60 -7.99
N ARG A 622 -17.18 -27.96 -7.05
CA ARG A 622 -18.23 -28.98 -7.23
C ARG A 622 -19.13 -28.68 -8.43
N ARG A 623 -19.57 -27.43 -8.56
CA ARG A 623 -20.44 -27.03 -9.68
C ARG A 623 -19.72 -27.06 -11.03
N LEU A 624 -18.46 -26.64 -11.08
CA LEU A 624 -17.62 -26.67 -12.29
C LEU A 624 -17.34 -28.11 -12.73
N ILE A 625 -16.99 -29.00 -11.79
CA ILE A 625 -16.72 -30.41 -12.07
C ILE A 625 -17.99 -31.12 -12.54
N ALA A 626 -19.13 -30.85 -11.90
CA ALA A 626 -20.42 -31.38 -12.35
C ALA A 626 -20.83 -30.89 -13.75
N ALA A 627 -20.30 -29.74 -14.19
CA ALA A 627 -20.51 -29.22 -15.54
C ALA A 627 -19.53 -29.79 -16.58
N GLY A 628 -18.50 -30.55 -16.15
CA GLY A 628 -17.53 -31.20 -17.03
C GLY A 628 -16.16 -30.52 -17.11
N ALA A 629 -15.79 -29.65 -16.16
CA ALA A 629 -14.48 -29.00 -16.14
C ALA A 629 -13.33 -30.02 -15.97
N SER A 630 -12.25 -29.84 -16.71
CA SER A 630 -11.10 -30.76 -16.69
C SER A 630 -10.33 -30.69 -15.37
N LEU A 631 -10.09 -31.86 -14.78
CA LEU A 631 -9.27 -32.00 -13.56
C LEU A 631 -7.77 -32.02 -13.88
N SER A 632 -7.39 -32.30 -15.13
CA SER A 632 -6.01 -32.49 -15.57
C SER A 632 -5.43 -31.27 -16.28
N HIS A 633 -6.20 -30.20 -16.48
CA HIS A 633 -5.71 -28.99 -17.12
C HIS A 633 -4.58 -28.37 -16.30
N THR A 634 -3.47 -28.06 -16.96
CA THR A 634 -2.29 -27.46 -16.34
C THR A 634 -2.12 -26.01 -16.77
N ASP A 635 -1.71 -25.18 -15.82
CA ASP A 635 -1.33 -23.80 -16.10
C ASP A 635 0.07 -23.66 -16.73
N THR A 636 0.55 -22.43 -16.90
CA THR A 636 1.90 -22.16 -17.46
C THR A 636 3.05 -22.67 -16.59
N ALA A 637 2.80 -23.02 -15.32
CA ALA A 637 3.76 -23.61 -14.39
C ALA A 637 3.53 -25.12 -14.21
N GLU A 638 2.76 -25.75 -15.10
CA GLU A 638 2.40 -27.17 -15.05
C GLU A 638 1.66 -27.56 -13.75
N GLN A 639 0.91 -26.63 -13.15
CA GLN A 639 0.11 -26.85 -11.94
C GLN A 639 -1.33 -27.20 -12.30
N THR A 640 -1.84 -28.29 -11.74
CA THR A 640 -3.26 -28.68 -11.86
C THR A 640 -4.10 -28.01 -10.75
N PRO A 641 -5.44 -28.02 -10.85
CA PRO A 641 -6.31 -27.50 -9.79
C PRO A 641 -6.05 -28.14 -8.42
N LEU A 642 -5.66 -29.43 -8.39
CA LEU A 642 -5.27 -30.13 -7.17
C LEU A 642 -4.02 -29.52 -6.52
N VAL A 643 -3.01 -29.17 -7.34
CA VAL A 643 -1.78 -28.51 -6.87
C VAL A 643 -2.10 -27.14 -6.29
N HIS A 644 -2.98 -26.36 -6.94
CA HIS A 644 -3.41 -25.06 -6.43
C HIS A 644 -4.14 -25.17 -5.08
N ALA A 645 -5.00 -26.18 -4.90
CA ALA A 645 -5.63 -26.44 -3.61
C ALA A 645 -4.63 -26.84 -2.53
N ALA A 646 -3.70 -27.74 -2.85
CA ALA A 646 -2.68 -28.24 -1.92
C ALA A 646 -1.67 -27.17 -1.50
N LYS A 647 -1.25 -26.30 -2.44
CA LYS A 647 -0.36 -25.16 -2.19
C LYS A 647 -0.96 -24.18 -1.17
N ASN A 648 -2.28 -23.97 -1.21
CA ASN A 648 -2.98 -22.98 -0.39
C ASN A 648 -3.67 -23.57 0.86
N GLY A 649 -3.58 -24.88 1.11
CA GLY A 649 -4.08 -25.48 2.36
C GLY A 649 -5.56 -25.87 2.36
N HIS A 650 -6.18 -26.07 1.19
CA HIS A 650 -7.64 -26.29 1.10
C HIS A 650 -8.02 -27.77 1.14
N ARG A 651 -8.00 -28.37 2.34
CA ARG A 651 -8.25 -29.80 2.56
C ARG A 651 -9.59 -30.31 1.99
N ASP A 652 -10.70 -29.63 2.27
CA ASP A 652 -12.03 -30.09 1.81
C ASP A 652 -12.14 -30.13 0.28
N THR A 653 -11.51 -29.18 -0.40
CA THR A 653 -11.43 -29.15 -1.87
C THR A 653 -10.63 -30.34 -2.39
N ILE A 654 -9.51 -30.68 -1.74
CA ILE A 654 -8.65 -31.82 -2.10
C ILE A 654 -9.40 -33.14 -1.93
N ILE A 655 -10.11 -33.32 -0.81
CA ILE A 655 -10.94 -34.50 -0.56
C ILE A 655 -11.94 -34.69 -1.70
N TYR A 656 -12.62 -33.60 -2.09
CA TYR A 656 -13.59 -33.65 -3.17
C TYR A 656 -12.96 -33.96 -4.54
N LEU A 657 -11.87 -33.28 -4.89
CA LEU A 657 -11.16 -33.50 -6.17
C LEU A 657 -10.70 -34.95 -6.34
N LEU A 658 -10.07 -35.51 -5.30
CA LEU A 658 -9.59 -36.91 -5.31
C LEU A 658 -10.76 -37.91 -5.36
N GLY A 659 -11.85 -37.62 -4.65
CA GLY A 659 -13.07 -38.43 -4.71
C GLY A 659 -13.70 -38.48 -6.12
N CYS A 660 -13.59 -37.42 -6.91
CA CYS A 660 -14.07 -37.40 -8.30
C CYS A 660 -13.15 -38.18 -9.26
N GLN A 661 -11.84 -38.16 -9.05
CA GLN A 661 -10.88 -38.84 -9.93
C GLN A 661 -10.95 -40.38 -9.76
N ALA A 662 -11.12 -40.87 -8.54
CA ALA A 662 -11.26 -42.30 -8.26
C ALA A 662 -12.53 -42.94 -8.87
N GLY A 663 -13.53 -42.13 -9.25
CA GLY A 663 -14.79 -42.60 -9.85
C GLY A 663 -14.75 -42.78 -11.37
N ASN A 664 -13.88 -42.07 -12.09
CA ASN A 664 -13.84 -42.07 -13.57
C ASN A 664 -13.10 -43.29 -14.16
N ASP A 665 -12.13 -43.87 -13.43
CA ASP A 665 -11.27 -44.96 -13.94
C ASP A 665 -11.84 -46.37 -13.77
N ARG A 666 -13.06 -46.55 -13.22
CA ARG A 666 -13.68 -47.88 -13.07
C ARG A 666 -14.26 -48.47 -14.37
N ASN A 667 -14.21 -47.73 -15.49
CA ASN A 667 -14.80 -48.15 -16.77
C ASN A 667 -13.79 -48.60 -17.85
N SER A 668 -12.48 -48.65 -17.58
CA SER A 668 -11.49 -49.24 -18.52
C SER A 668 -11.07 -50.63 -18.05
N LEU A 669 -11.77 -51.65 -18.55
CA LEU A 669 -11.59 -53.07 -18.19
C LEU A 669 -10.45 -53.79 -18.96
N ASP A 670 -9.45 -53.10 -19.48
CA ASP A 670 -8.29 -53.77 -20.11
C ASP A 670 -7.09 -52.82 -20.15
N THR A 671 -6.08 -53.04 -19.30
CA THR A 671 -4.64 -53.09 -19.60
C THR A 671 -3.79 -52.99 -18.33
N ASP A 672 -2.62 -53.65 -18.40
CA ASP A 672 -1.52 -53.84 -17.44
C ASP A 672 -1.38 -52.87 -16.26
N TYR A 673 -0.78 -53.37 -15.16
CA TYR A 673 -0.31 -52.66 -13.96
C TYR A 673 0.54 -51.41 -14.29
N GLY A 674 -0.11 -50.32 -14.72
CA GLY A 674 0.43 -48.99 -14.86
C GLY A 674 0.57 -48.34 -13.48
N SER A 675 1.70 -47.66 -13.26
CA SER A 675 2.03 -46.96 -12.02
C SER A 675 0.92 -45.99 -11.59
N ILE A 676 0.65 -45.95 -10.27
CA ILE A 676 -0.37 -45.14 -9.57
C ILE A 676 -0.36 -43.64 -9.96
N GLU A 677 0.74 -43.15 -10.55
CA GLU A 677 0.84 -41.80 -11.17
C GLU A 677 -0.16 -41.54 -12.30
N GLN A 678 -0.64 -42.58 -12.99
CA GLN A 678 -1.64 -42.45 -14.06
C GLN A 678 -3.06 -42.21 -13.52
N LEU A 679 -3.38 -42.63 -12.29
CA LEU A 679 -4.72 -42.50 -11.70
C LEU A 679 -5.07 -41.06 -11.24
N VAL A 680 -4.06 -40.25 -10.87
CA VAL A 680 -4.28 -38.85 -10.44
C VAL A 680 -3.17 -37.92 -10.96
N PRO A 681 -3.38 -37.28 -12.12
CA PRO A 681 -2.45 -36.30 -12.67
C PRO A 681 -2.17 -35.16 -11.67
N GLY A 682 -0.91 -34.98 -11.29
CA GLY A 682 -0.47 -33.91 -10.39
C GLY A 682 -0.56 -34.20 -8.89
N SER A 683 -0.95 -35.42 -8.46
CA SER A 683 -0.97 -35.82 -7.04
C SER A 683 0.39 -35.67 -6.35
N ARG A 684 1.48 -36.11 -7.00
CA ARG A 684 2.84 -35.92 -6.48
C ARG A 684 3.25 -34.46 -6.41
N HIS A 685 2.91 -33.67 -7.43
CA HIS A 685 3.16 -32.23 -7.42
C HIS A 685 2.38 -31.58 -6.25
N ALA A 686 1.13 -31.99 -6.02
CA ALA A 686 0.33 -31.52 -4.90
C ALA A 686 0.94 -31.89 -3.54
N LEU A 687 1.45 -33.11 -3.37
CA LEU A 687 2.18 -33.54 -2.16
C LEU A 687 3.40 -32.65 -1.91
N ILE A 688 4.20 -32.37 -2.93
CA ILE A 688 5.38 -31.51 -2.82
C ILE A 688 4.99 -30.07 -2.53
N ALA A 689 3.95 -29.55 -3.18
CA ALA A 689 3.46 -28.20 -2.93
C ALA A 689 2.93 -28.05 -1.49
N ALA A 690 2.20 -29.04 -0.98
CA ALA A 690 1.76 -29.07 0.43
C ALA A 690 2.95 -29.13 1.38
N ALA A 691 3.93 -30.00 1.11
CA ALA A 691 5.13 -30.15 1.91
C ALA A 691 6.00 -28.88 1.94
N GLN A 692 6.08 -28.17 0.81
CA GLN A 692 6.81 -26.91 0.70
C GLN A 692 6.12 -25.75 1.43
N ASN A 693 4.78 -25.72 1.46
CA ASN A 693 4.00 -24.62 2.06
C ASN A 693 3.56 -24.88 3.51
N GLY A 694 3.85 -26.05 4.08
CA GLY A 694 3.65 -26.29 5.51
C GLY A 694 2.30 -26.93 5.88
N HIS A 695 1.59 -27.54 4.93
CA HIS A 695 0.27 -28.13 5.17
C HIS A 695 0.36 -29.61 5.56
N LEU A 696 0.62 -29.88 6.84
CA LEU A 696 0.84 -31.23 7.38
C LEU A 696 -0.37 -32.17 7.19
N ASP A 697 -1.57 -31.68 7.47
CA ASP A 697 -2.82 -32.44 7.36
C ASP A 697 -3.10 -32.92 5.93
N ILE A 698 -2.76 -32.09 4.93
CA ILE A 698 -2.85 -32.44 3.51
C ILE A 698 -1.79 -33.46 3.14
N VAL A 699 -0.56 -33.32 3.64
CA VAL A 699 0.52 -34.29 3.40
C VAL A 699 0.13 -35.67 3.92
N GLU A 700 -0.34 -35.76 5.17
CA GLU A 700 -0.82 -37.02 5.74
C GLU A 700 -1.97 -37.62 4.93
N TYR A 701 -2.96 -36.78 4.59
CA TYR A 701 -4.11 -37.22 3.81
C TYR A 701 -3.73 -37.75 2.42
N LEU A 702 -2.82 -37.08 1.70
CA LEU A 702 -2.35 -37.51 0.39
C LEU A 702 -1.56 -38.82 0.45
N LEU A 703 -0.75 -39.01 1.50
CA LEU A 703 -0.03 -40.27 1.73
C LEU A 703 -0.98 -41.42 2.08
N ASP A 704 -2.06 -41.14 2.82
CA ASP A 704 -3.08 -42.14 3.19
C ASP A 704 -3.97 -42.56 2.02
N THR A 705 -4.32 -41.62 1.14
CA THR A 705 -5.36 -41.85 0.12
C THR A 705 -4.84 -42.14 -1.28
N ALA A 706 -3.67 -41.63 -1.64
CA ALA A 706 -3.14 -41.76 -3.00
C ALA A 706 -2.01 -42.81 -3.13
N GLU A 707 -1.75 -43.59 -2.07
CA GLU A 707 -0.69 -44.62 -1.99
C GLU A 707 0.66 -44.14 -2.58
N LEU A 708 0.96 -42.85 -2.40
CA LEU A 708 2.14 -42.23 -3.00
C LEU A 708 3.41 -42.69 -2.28
N ILE A 709 4.39 -43.13 -3.06
CA ILE A 709 5.74 -43.38 -2.57
C ILE A 709 6.33 -42.03 -2.09
N PRO A 710 6.70 -41.88 -0.80
CA PRO A 710 7.20 -40.61 -0.26
C PRO A 710 8.46 -40.07 -0.96
N ASP A 711 9.31 -40.97 -1.47
CA ASP A 711 10.57 -40.65 -2.15
C ASP A 711 10.42 -40.39 -3.66
N GLY A 712 9.20 -40.38 -4.20
CA GLY A 712 8.97 -40.10 -5.62
C GLY A 712 9.42 -38.68 -6.00
N ILE A 713 10.21 -38.57 -7.07
CA ILE A 713 10.61 -37.27 -7.65
C ILE A 713 9.47 -36.76 -8.53
N CYS A 714 9.10 -35.49 -8.38
CA CYS A 714 8.15 -34.86 -9.30
C CYS A 714 8.85 -34.43 -10.59
N PRO A 715 8.32 -34.78 -11.78
CA PRO A 715 8.89 -34.35 -13.06
C PRO A 715 8.97 -32.82 -13.21
N VAL A 716 7.98 -32.10 -12.66
CA VAL A 716 7.85 -30.64 -12.81
C VAL A 716 8.85 -29.89 -11.93
N THR A 717 8.85 -30.18 -10.62
CA THR A 717 9.70 -29.46 -9.65
C THR A 717 11.10 -30.05 -9.53
N GLY A 718 11.25 -31.33 -9.88
CA GLY A 718 12.47 -32.10 -9.66
C GLY A 718 12.75 -32.42 -8.19
N GLU A 719 11.81 -32.18 -7.27
CA GLU A 719 11.97 -32.40 -5.83
C GLU A 719 11.27 -33.69 -5.37
N THR A 720 11.69 -34.23 -4.22
CA THR A 720 10.89 -35.19 -3.42
C THR A 720 10.12 -34.41 -2.34
N ALA A 721 9.13 -35.04 -1.70
CA ALA A 721 8.39 -34.39 -0.63
C ALA A 721 9.31 -33.97 0.54
N LEU A 722 10.28 -34.83 0.88
CA LEU A 722 11.23 -34.58 1.96
C LEU A 722 12.23 -33.48 1.61
N THR A 723 12.73 -33.44 0.37
CA THR A 723 13.66 -32.37 -0.06
C THR A 723 12.98 -31.01 -0.10
N ALA A 724 11.70 -30.95 -0.51
CA ALA A 724 10.90 -29.74 -0.48
C ALA A 724 10.60 -29.24 0.95
N ALA A 725 10.25 -30.15 1.87
CA ALA A 725 10.08 -29.83 3.29
C ALA A 725 11.38 -29.31 3.92
N CYS A 726 12.52 -29.93 3.59
CA CYS A 726 13.83 -29.54 4.09
C CYS A 726 14.28 -28.17 3.56
N SER A 727 13.99 -27.88 2.28
CA SER A 727 14.29 -26.58 1.67
C SER A 727 13.48 -25.44 2.33
N SER A 728 12.18 -25.66 2.55
CA SER A 728 11.26 -24.68 3.13
C SER A 728 11.39 -24.51 4.65
N GLY A 729 11.92 -25.50 5.36
CA GLY A 729 12.13 -25.46 6.81
C GLY A 729 11.01 -26.11 7.64
N ASN A 730 10.17 -26.95 7.03
CA ASN A 730 8.98 -27.52 7.66
C ASN A 730 9.31 -28.81 8.45
N ALA A 731 9.82 -28.66 9.67
CA ALA A 731 10.26 -29.78 10.53
C ALA A 731 9.18 -30.83 10.79
N ALA A 732 7.95 -30.42 11.13
CA ALA A 732 6.84 -31.34 11.40
C ALA A 732 6.48 -32.21 10.19
N ILE A 733 6.58 -31.67 8.98
CA ILE A 733 6.32 -32.41 7.74
C ILE A 733 7.46 -33.37 7.44
N ALA A 734 8.72 -32.95 7.64
CA ALA A 734 9.85 -33.84 7.50
C ALA A 734 9.76 -35.03 8.46
N ASP A 735 9.37 -34.79 9.72
CA ASP A 735 9.13 -35.85 10.70
C ASP A 735 8.02 -36.81 10.23
N ALA A 736 6.88 -36.28 9.78
CA ALA A 736 5.78 -37.09 9.28
C ALA A 736 6.22 -37.94 8.07
N LEU A 737 6.97 -37.37 7.13
CA LEU A 737 7.50 -38.08 5.97
C LEU A 737 8.48 -39.19 6.36
N LEU A 738 9.40 -38.92 7.30
CA LEU A 738 10.35 -39.93 7.81
C LEU A 738 9.62 -41.07 8.53
N ILE A 739 8.61 -40.77 9.35
CA ILE A 739 7.76 -41.78 10.02
C ILE A 739 7.02 -42.65 8.99
N ARG A 740 6.60 -42.06 7.86
CA ARG A 740 5.94 -42.76 6.75
C ARG A 740 6.92 -43.44 5.78
N GLY A 741 8.21 -43.53 6.14
CA GLY A 741 9.21 -44.30 5.40
C GLY A 741 9.93 -43.55 4.29
N ALA A 742 9.90 -42.21 4.26
CA ALA A 742 10.78 -41.43 3.38
C ALA A 742 12.24 -41.64 3.78
N THR A 743 13.12 -41.84 2.79
CA THR A 743 14.55 -42.06 3.07
C THR A 743 15.30 -40.73 3.21
N PRO A 744 16.14 -40.54 4.25
CA PRO A 744 16.82 -39.26 4.50
C PRO A 744 17.96 -38.95 3.50
N TYR A 745 18.25 -39.89 2.59
CA TYR A 745 19.30 -39.80 1.57
C TYR A 745 18.75 -39.85 0.13
N SER A 746 17.42 -39.81 -0.07
CA SER A 746 16.82 -39.76 -1.42
C SER A 746 17.23 -38.48 -2.15
N LEU A 747 17.79 -38.63 -3.35
CA LEU A 747 18.26 -37.49 -4.13
C LEU A 747 17.13 -36.89 -4.97
N ASN A 748 17.10 -35.56 -5.04
CA ASN A 748 16.24 -34.87 -6.00
C ASN A 748 16.85 -34.90 -7.42
N ALA A 749 16.15 -34.36 -8.42
CA ALA A 749 16.62 -34.30 -9.81
C ALA A 749 17.93 -33.51 -10.00
N ARG A 750 18.28 -32.64 -9.03
CA ARG A 750 19.54 -31.89 -8.99
C ARG A 750 20.66 -32.63 -8.25
N GLN A 751 20.45 -33.90 -7.89
CA GLN A 751 21.38 -34.73 -7.12
C GLN A 751 21.70 -34.14 -5.73
N LEU A 752 20.73 -33.46 -5.10
CA LEU A 752 20.85 -32.94 -3.74
C LEU A 752 20.05 -33.80 -2.77
N SER A 753 20.68 -34.17 -1.66
CA SER A 753 20.02 -34.87 -0.54
C SER A 753 19.20 -33.89 0.32
N PRO A 754 18.23 -34.39 1.12
CA PRO A 754 17.50 -33.59 2.11
C PRO A 754 18.44 -32.84 3.05
N LEU A 755 19.52 -33.50 3.49
CA LEU A 755 20.54 -32.91 4.37
C LEU A 755 21.28 -31.76 3.67
N ALA A 756 21.66 -31.93 2.40
CA ALA A 756 22.33 -30.90 1.62
C ALA A 756 21.46 -29.64 1.47
N LEU A 757 20.14 -29.80 1.25
CA LEU A 757 19.20 -28.67 1.14
C LEU A 757 18.91 -28.01 2.49
N ALA A 758 18.73 -28.80 3.55
CA ALA A 758 18.58 -28.27 4.91
C ALA A 758 19.83 -27.47 5.32
N ALA A 759 21.01 -27.97 4.97
CA ALA A 759 22.29 -27.32 5.26
C ALA A 759 22.48 -26.02 4.45
N LYS A 760 22.16 -26.06 3.15
CA LYS A 760 22.21 -24.89 2.26
C LYS A 760 21.31 -23.75 2.75
N ASN A 761 20.14 -24.05 3.30
CA ASN A 761 19.15 -23.05 3.73
C ASN A 761 19.20 -22.75 5.24
N GLY A 762 20.21 -23.24 5.98
CA GLY A 762 20.39 -22.90 7.39
C GLY A 762 19.35 -23.50 8.32
N ARG A 763 18.78 -24.67 7.99
CA ARG A 763 17.70 -25.29 8.75
C ARG A 763 18.22 -26.19 9.88
N THR A 764 18.80 -25.59 10.91
CA THR A 764 19.53 -26.28 12.00
C THR A 764 18.73 -27.42 12.66
N ALA A 765 17.44 -27.21 12.95
CA ALA A 765 16.59 -28.27 13.52
C ALA A 765 16.42 -29.47 12.57
N LEU A 766 16.23 -29.22 11.28
CA LEU A 766 16.08 -30.28 10.28
C LEU A 766 17.39 -31.02 10.02
N VAL A 767 18.53 -30.31 10.04
CA VAL A 767 19.86 -30.92 9.93
C VAL A 767 20.04 -31.95 11.05
N LEU A 768 19.76 -31.58 12.31
CA LEU A 768 19.86 -32.49 13.44
C LEU A 768 18.95 -33.72 13.27
N ARG A 769 17.68 -33.51 12.91
CA ARG A 769 16.70 -34.60 12.73
C ARG A 769 17.08 -35.57 11.62
N LEU A 770 17.62 -35.07 10.52
CA LEU A 770 18.10 -35.90 9.42
C LEU A 770 19.33 -36.71 9.83
N LEU A 771 20.26 -36.12 10.58
CA LEU A 771 21.42 -36.82 11.13
C LEU A 771 21.02 -37.91 12.12
N ASP A 772 20.08 -37.62 13.04
CA ASP A 772 19.50 -38.61 13.96
C ASP A 772 18.80 -39.76 13.22
N SER A 773 18.26 -39.48 12.03
CA SER A 773 17.59 -40.45 11.17
C SER A 773 18.54 -41.23 10.25
N GLY A 774 19.86 -41.04 10.40
CA GLY A 774 20.89 -41.76 9.65
C GLY A 774 21.25 -41.16 8.28
N ALA A 775 21.01 -39.86 8.06
CA ALA A 775 21.53 -39.17 6.88
C ALA A 775 23.06 -39.16 6.86
N ASP A 776 23.66 -39.41 5.70
CA ASP A 776 25.10 -39.33 5.52
C ASP A 776 25.58 -37.87 5.62
N VAL A 777 26.41 -37.60 6.63
CA VAL A 777 27.01 -36.29 6.94
C VAL A 777 27.80 -35.73 5.76
N MET A 778 28.43 -36.61 4.96
CA MET A 778 29.23 -36.22 3.80
C MET A 778 28.36 -35.89 2.58
N GLY A 779 27.10 -36.30 2.61
CA GLY A 779 26.12 -36.14 1.54
C GLY A 779 26.34 -37.09 0.36
N SER A 780 25.23 -37.51 -0.25
CA SER A 780 25.21 -38.28 -1.50
C SER A 780 25.26 -37.34 -2.72
N GLY A 781 25.82 -37.81 -3.85
CA GLY A 781 25.79 -37.07 -5.14
C GLY A 781 26.93 -36.07 -5.40
N GLY A 782 28.02 -36.11 -4.63
CA GLY A 782 29.19 -35.25 -4.85
C GLY A 782 29.00 -33.78 -4.42
N LYS A 783 27.94 -33.49 -3.66
CA LYS A 783 27.64 -32.18 -3.08
C LYS A 783 27.64 -32.28 -1.56
N ILE A 784 28.70 -31.77 -0.94
CA ILE A 784 28.95 -31.92 0.50
C ILE A 784 28.10 -30.89 1.28
N PRO A 785 27.21 -31.30 2.21
CA PRO A 785 26.37 -30.40 3.01
C PRO A 785 27.17 -29.33 3.75
N LEU A 786 28.36 -29.69 4.24
CA LEU A 786 29.30 -28.78 4.90
C LEU A 786 29.71 -27.63 3.97
N ILE A 787 30.02 -27.92 2.71
CA ILE A 787 30.42 -26.91 1.73
C ILE A 787 29.26 -25.97 1.40
N LEU A 788 28.04 -26.51 1.24
CA LEU A 788 26.85 -25.70 0.95
C LEU A 788 26.51 -24.76 2.12
N ALA A 789 26.55 -25.26 3.36
CA ALA A 789 26.35 -24.43 4.55
C ALA A 789 27.43 -23.35 4.68
N ALA A 790 28.69 -23.69 4.36
CA ALA A 790 29.81 -22.75 4.39
C ALA A 790 29.70 -21.65 3.32
N ALA A 791 29.25 -21.99 2.11
CA ALA A 791 29.04 -21.04 1.03
C ALA A 791 27.92 -20.03 1.34
N GLU A 792 26.83 -20.49 1.98
CA GLU A 792 25.71 -19.61 2.35
C GLU A 792 25.92 -18.88 3.68
N GLY A 793 26.85 -19.34 4.53
CA GLY A 793 27.28 -18.64 5.74
C GLY A 793 26.57 -19.08 7.02
N HIS A 794 26.06 -20.31 7.06
CA HIS A 794 25.33 -20.87 8.21
C HIS A 794 26.31 -21.50 9.20
N ALA A 795 26.92 -20.68 10.05
CA ALA A 795 27.99 -21.09 10.97
C ALA A 795 27.55 -22.15 12.01
N ASP A 796 26.30 -22.07 12.49
CA ASP A 796 25.65 -23.01 13.40
C ASP A 796 25.42 -24.39 12.76
N VAL A 797 25.00 -24.42 11.50
CA VAL A 797 24.90 -25.67 10.72
C VAL A 797 26.28 -26.26 10.45
N VAL A 798 27.26 -25.43 10.11
CA VAL A 798 28.65 -25.87 9.90
C VAL A 798 29.23 -26.49 11.17
N GLU A 799 29.05 -25.84 12.32
CA GLU A 799 29.46 -26.39 13.60
C GLU A 799 28.77 -27.73 13.89
N MET A 800 27.46 -27.81 13.65
CA MET A 800 26.69 -29.05 13.84
C MET A 800 27.21 -30.20 12.97
N LEU A 801 27.45 -29.96 11.67
CA LEU A 801 27.96 -30.98 10.75
C LEU A 801 29.36 -31.46 11.15
N LEU A 802 30.25 -30.54 11.55
CA LEU A 802 31.59 -30.89 12.02
C LEU A 802 31.56 -31.72 13.31
N ASN A 803 30.67 -31.37 14.25
CA ASN A 803 30.48 -32.15 15.48
C ASN A 803 29.94 -33.58 15.21
N HIS A 804 29.26 -33.79 14.08
CA HIS A 804 28.78 -35.11 13.64
C HIS A 804 29.75 -35.83 12.69
N GLY A 805 31.01 -35.37 12.59
CA GLY A 805 32.07 -36.08 11.88
C GLY A 805 32.24 -35.70 10.41
N ALA A 806 31.72 -34.55 9.96
CA ALA A 806 32.05 -34.01 8.64
C ALA A 806 33.56 -33.70 8.54
N ASP A 807 34.19 -34.12 7.45
CA ASP A 807 35.60 -33.77 7.19
C ASP A 807 35.72 -32.27 6.85
N PRO A 808 36.43 -31.45 7.67
CA PRO A 808 36.57 -30.02 7.44
C PRO A 808 37.35 -29.68 6.16
N ASP A 809 38.17 -30.61 5.67
CA ASP A 809 39.03 -30.43 4.49
C ASP A 809 38.47 -31.09 3.23
N ALA A 810 37.26 -31.62 3.30
CA ALA A 810 36.57 -32.17 2.14
C ALA A 810 36.38 -31.08 1.06
N VAL A 811 36.64 -31.46 -0.19
CA VAL A 811 36.62 -30.57 -1.36
C VAL A 811 35.52 -30.96 -2.34
N ASP A 812 34.99 -29.97 -3.05
CA ASP A 812 34.05 -30.21 -4.14
C ASP A 812 34.75 -30.59 -5.46
N GLY A 813 33.98 -30.68 -6.55
CA GLY A 813 34.49 -31.00 -7.89
C GLY A 813 35.48 -29.98 -8.46
N ASP A 814 35.51 -28.75 -7.94
CA ASP A 814 36.48 -27.71 -8.31
C ASP A 814 37.73 -27.73 -7.39
N GLY A 815 37.78 -28.68 -6.45
CA GLY A 815 38.81 -28.78 -5.43
C GLY A 815 38.68 -27.75 -4.31
N ILE A 816 37.56 -27.03 -4.20
CA ILE A 816 37.39 -25.96 -3.21
C ILE A 816 36.82 -26.58 -1.92
N SER A 817 37.49 -26.32 -0.78
CA SER A 817 37.03 -26.75 0.54
C SER A 817 35.92 -25.85 1.10
N ALA A 818 35.30 -26.27 2.21
CA ALA A 818 34.33 -25.45 2.94
C ALA A 818 34.92 -24.08 3.35
N LEU A 819 36.18 -24.07 3.81
CA LEU A 819 36.92 -22.84 4.12
C LEU A 819 37.13 -21.98 2.87
N GLY A 820 37.49 -22.59 1.74
CA GLY A 820 37.65 -21.89 0.47
C GLY A 820 36.38 -21.17 0.01
N TRP A 821 35.21 -21.82 0.13
CA TRP A 821 33.92 -21.21 -0.20
C TRP A 821 33.50 -20.11 0.77
N ALA A 822 33.72 -20.30 2.08
CA ALA A 822 33.49 -19.27 3.08
C ALA A 822 34.34 -18.02 2.79
N CYS A 823 35.61 -18.21 2.40
CA CYS A 823 36.50 -17.12 2.01
C CYS A 823 36.06 -16.44 0.70
N LEU A 824 35.73 -17.21 -0.33
CA LEU A 824 35.31 -16.69 -1.63
C LEU A 824 34.03 -15.84 -1.55
N ARG A 825 33.09 -16.23 -0.67
CA ARG A 825 31.81 -15.53 -0.45
C ARG A 825 31.82 -14.61 0.77
N SER A 826 32.98 -14.42 1.41
CA SER A 826 33.17 -13.51 2.55
C SER A 826 32.28 -13.82 3.77
N ARG A 827 32.09 -15.10 4.09
CA ARG A 827 31.31 -15.58 5.24
C ARG A 827 32.18 -15.65 6.50
N LEU A 828 32.42 -14.50 7.14
CA LEU A 828 33.37 -14.36 8.25
C LEU A 828 33.05 -15.26 9.48
N PRO A 829 31.82 -15.34 10.00
CA PRO A 829 31.52 -16.21 11.15
C PRO A 829 31.78 -17.69 10.85
N THR A 830 31.42 -18.14 9.65
CA THR A 830 31.61 -19.53 9.22
C THR A 830 33.08 -19.86 9.00
N MET A 831 33.85 -18.93 8.44
CA MET A 831 35.31 -19.05 8.33
C MET A 831 35.95 -19.24 9.71
N ILE A 832 35.56 -18.45 10.71
CA ILE A 832 36.09 -18.57 12.07
C ILE A 832 35.78 -19.96 12.65
N VAL A 833 34.53 -20.41 12.57
CA VAL A 833 34.13 -21.75 13.05
C VAL A 833 34.93 -22.86 12.36
N LEU A 834 35.12 -22.78 11.04
CA LEU A 834 35.91 -23.78 10.30
C LEU A 834 37.37 -23.82 10.78
N LEU A 835 38.00 -22.66 10.97
CA LEU A 835 39.38 -22.58 11.47
C LEU A 835 39.49 -23.07 12.92
N ASP A 836 38.51 -22.74 13.77
CA ASP A 836 38.48 -23.18 15.17
C ASP A 836 38.27 -24.71 15.29
N LYS A 837 37.58 -25.31 14.32
CA LYS A 837 37.36 -26.76 14.19
C LYS A 837 38.45 -27.48 13.39
N GLY A 838 39.57 -26.81 13.08
CA GLY A 838 40.77 -27.43 12.54
C GLY A 838 40.84 -27.56 11.02
N ALA A 839 40.05 -26.79 10.26
CA ALA A 839 40.19 -26.74 8.80
C ALA A 839 41.59 -26.23 8.37
N THR A 840 42.17 -26.85 7.36
CA THR A 840 43.51 -26.53 6.86
C THR A 840 43.52 -25.16 6.19
N ILE A 841 44.22 -24.21 6.80
CA ILE A 841 44.23 -22.79 6.40
C ILE A 841 44.75 -22.52 4.99
N ASP A 842 45.66 -23.36 4.48
CA ASP A 842 46.33 -23.20 3.19
C ASP A 842 45.91 -24.26 2.17
N GLN A 843 44.76 -24.94 2.38
CA GLN A 843 44.27 -25.97 1.46
C GLN A 843 44.01 -25.39 0.06
N PRO A 844 44.77 -25.78 -0.98
CA PRO A 844 44.63 -25.18 -2.30
C PRO A 844 43.45 -25.77 -3.06
N ASP A 845 42.79 -24.95 -3.88
CA ASP A 845 41.79 -25.43 -4.83
C ASP A 845 42.41 -26.12 -6.07
N GLY A 846 41.58 -26.58 -7.02
CA GLY A 846 42.06 -27.22 -8.26
C GLY A 846 42.96 -26.33 -9.14
N SER A 847 42.94 -25.01 -8.92
CA SER A 847 43.82 -24.04 -9.59
C SER A 847 45.05 -23.63 -8.76
N GLY A 848 45.25 -24.26 -7.60
CA GLY A 848 46.36 -23.97 -6.69
C GLY A 848 46.13 -22.76 -5.79
N ARG A 849 44.94 -22.15 -5.77
CA ARG A 849 44.62 -20.97 -4.95
C ARG A 849 44.36 -21.39 -3.52
N THR A 850 45.05 -20.78 -2.56
CA THR A 850 44.73 -20.93 -1.13
C THR A 850 43.45 -20.17 -0.76
N PRO A 851 42.85 -20.45 0.42
CA PRO A 851 41.71 -19.67 0.92
C PRO A 851 42.02 -18.17 1.00
N LEU A 852 43.26 -17.79 1.31
CA LEU A 852 43.74 -16.40 1.24
C LEU A 852 43.67 -15.82 -0.18
N GLY A 853 44.06 -16.59 -1.19
CA GLY A 853 43.95 -16.19 -2.60
C GLY A 853 42.50 -16.09 -3.11
N LEU A 854 41.58 -16.86 -2.52
CA LEU A 854 40.13 -16.77 -2.80
C LEU A 854 39.50 -15.55 -2.09
N ALA A 855 40.00 -15.18 -0.92
CA ALA A 855 39.55 -14.03 -0.14
C ALA A 855 39.91 -12.66 -0.74
N CYS A 856 40.80 -12.59 -1.73
CA CYS A 856 41.30 -11.32 -2.30
C CYS A 856 40.21 -10.40 -2.86
N GLY A 857 39.03 -10.93 -3.20
CA GLY A 857 37.90 -10.17 -3.74
C GLY A 857 36.95 -9.64 -2.67
N GLY A 858 37.14 -10.03 -1.41
CA GLY A 858 36.28 -9.73 -0.28
C GLY A 858 36.78 -8.57 0.60
N PRO A 859 36.20 -8.39 1.79
CA PRO A 859 36.60 -7.34 2.74
C PRO A 859 38.00 -7.59 3.32
N SER A 860 38.72 -6.52 3.66
CA SER A 860 40.07 -6.60 4.25
C SER A 860 40.10 -7.36 5.57
N ASP A 861 39.04 -7.26 6.37
CA ASP A 861 38.96 -7.88 7.71
C ASP A 861 39.06 -9.41 7.63
N LEU A 862 38.49 -10.01 6.57
CA LEU A 862 38.60 -11.44 6.29
C LEU A 862 40.06 -11.85 6.04
N VAL A 863 40.76 -11.05 5.23
CA VAL A 863 42.17 -11.26 4.89
C VAL A 863 43.06 -11.05 6.11
N ASP A 864 42.79 -10.03 6.93
CA ASP A 864 43.52 -9.75 8.16
C ASP A 864 43.41 -10.92 9.14
N ILE A 865 42.21 -11.47 9.35
CA ILE A 865 42.00 -12.63 10.23
C ILE A 865 42.73 -13.86 9.68
N LEU A 866 42.67 -14.15 8.37
CA LEU A 866 43.39 -15.28 7.78
C LEU A 866 44.91 -15.15 7.99
N LEU A 867 45.47 -13.95 7.83
CA LEU A 867 46.88 -13.70 8.07
C LEU A 867 47.26 -13.81 9.55
N GLU A 868 46.38 -13.37 10.46
CA GLU A 868 46.57 -13.56 11.91
C GLU A 868 46.54 -15.02 12.33
N ARG A 869 45.73 -15.84 11.64
CA ARG A 869 45.66 -17.29 11.82
C ARG A 869 46.77 -18.06 11.09
N GLY A 870 47.69 -17.36 10.41
CA GLY A 870 48.91 -17.93 9.85
C GLY A 870 48.88 -18.29 8.37
N ALA A 871 47.93 -17.77 7.58
CA ALA A 871 47.84 -18.06 6.15
C ALA A 871 49.10 -17.59 5.37
N SER A 872 49.53 -18.38 4.38
CA SER A 872 50.75 -18.08 3.62
C SER A 872 50.56 -16.95 2.60
N LEU A 873 51.23 -15.82 2.84
CA LEU A 873 51.16 -14.60 2.03
C LEU A 873 51.84 -14.73 0.64
N GLU A 874 52.83 -15.61 0.52
CA GLU A 874 53.72 -15.68 -0.66
C GLU A 874 53.48 -16.92 -1.52
N ARG A 875 52.53 -17.78 -1.17
CA ARG A 875 52.21 -18.97 -1.97
C ARG A 875 51.64 -18.57 -3.32
N VAL A 876 52.17 -19.15 -4.40
CA VAL A 876 51.70 -18.94 -5.77
C VAL A 876 50.68 -20.01 -6.16
N ASP A 877 49.68 -19.60 -6.94
CA ASP A 877 48.76 -20.51 -7.61
C ASP A 877 49.40 -21.13 -8.88
N HIS A 878 48.66 -22.00 -9.59
CA HIS A 878 49.15 -22.61 -10.83
C HIS A 878 49.39 -21.60 -11.96
N SER A 879 48.82 -20.38 -11.87
CA SER A 879 49.08 -19.28 -12.80
C SER A 879 50.30 -18.43 -12.42
N GLY A 880 51.01 -18.80 -11.34
CA GLY A 880 52.16 -18.07 -10.82
C GLY A 880 51.79 -16.77 -10.10
N LEU A 881 50.52 -16.59 -9.72
CA LEU A 881 50.04 -15.39 -9.03
C LEU A 881 50.04 -15.60 -7.53
N ARG A 882 50.56 -14.60 -6.80
CA ARG A 882 50.46 -14.53 -5.34
C ARG A 882 49.14 -13.85 -4.92
N PRO A 883 48.69 -14.01 -3.67
CA PRO A 883 47.51 -13.31 -3.15
C PRO A 883 47.54 -11.80 -3.43
N LEU A 884 48.69 -11.14 -3.26
CA LEU A 884 48.88 -9.72 -3.60
C LEU A 884 48.59 -9.43 -5.08
N ASP A 885 49.12 -10.25 -5.99
CA ASP A 885 48.97 -10.07 -7.43
C ASP A 885 47.50 -10.25 -7.84
N ARG A 886 46.79 -11.19 -7.20
CA ARG A 886 45.36 -11.43 -7.39
C ARG A 886 44.50 -10.27 -6.90
N ALA A 887 44.81 -9.70 -5.73
CA ALA A 887 44.09 -8.54 -5.18
C ALA A 887 44.21 -7.30 -6.09
N ILE A 888 45.38 -7.09 -6.70
CA ILE A 888 45.57 -6.06 -7.73
C ILE A 888 44.76 -6.40 -8.99
N GLY A 889 44.76 -7.67 -9.40
CA GLY A 889 43.94 -8.19 -10.49
C GLY A 889 42.45 -7.85 -10.32
N GLN A 890 41.92 -8.10 -9.12
CA GLN A 890 40.53 -7.86 -8.71
C GLN A 890 40.23 -6.41 -8.31
N ARG A 891 41.23 -5.52 -8.34
CA ARG A 891 41.12 -4.09 -8.02
C ARG A 891 40.68 -3.79 -6.58
N ASN A 892 41.11 -4.60 -5.61
CA ASN A 892 40.75 -4.43 -4.20
C ASN A 892 41.84 -3.66 -3.42
N VAL A 893 41.70 -2.33 -3.35
CA VAL A 893 42.68 -1.43 -2.69
C VAL A 893 42.86 -1.74 -1.18
N PRO A 894 41.79 -1.90 -0.38
CA PRO A 894 41.93 -2.24 1.05
C PRO A 894 42.76 -3.51 1.30
N VAL A 895 42.51 -4.57 0.54
CA VAL A 895 43.25 -5.85 0.66
C VAL A 895 44.71 -5.69 0.23
N VAL A 896 44.98 -4.96 -0.86
CA VAL A 896 46.36 -4.66 -1.27
C VAL A 896 47.11 -3.91 -0.16
N ASN A 897 46.48 -2.89 0.44
CA ASN A 897 47.08 -2.15 1.55
C ASN A 897 47.28 -3.01 2.81
N CYS A 898 46.38 -3.97 3.09
CA CYS A 898 46.55 -4.97 4.15
C CYS A 898 47.81 -5.83 3.88
N PHE A 899 47.92 -6.42 2.69
CA PHE A 899 49.08 -7.25 2.31
C PHE A 899 50.40 -6.48 2.39
N LEU A 900 50.45 -5.24 1.91
CA LEU A 900 51.65 -4.41 1.98
C LEU A 900 52.02 -4.02 3.42
N ARG A 901 51.03 -3.81 4.30
CA ARG A 901 51.25 -3.58 5.74
C ARG A 901 51.81 -4.83 6.43
N LYS A 902 51.32 -6.02 6.07
CA LYS A 902 51.79 -7.32 6.59
C LYS A 902 53.09 -7.83 5.92
N GLY A 903 53.67 -7.06 5.00
CA GLY A 903 55.02 -7.29 4.48
C GLY A 903 55.13 -8.06 3.16
N ALA A 904 54.07 -8.06 2.34
CA ALA A 904 54.08 -8.74 1.03
C ALA A 904 55.20 -8.22 0.11
N LYS A 905 55.91 -9.14 -0.55
CA LYS A 905 57.03 -8.81 -1.43
C LYS A 905 56.55 -8.31 -2.79
N LEU A 906 57.22 -7.31 -3.35
CA LEU A 906 56.94 -6.79 -4.69
C LEU A 906 57.73 -7.59 -5.75
N GLY A 907 57.01 -8.35 -6.58
CA GLY A 907 57.60 -9.21 -7.61
C GLY A 907 57.34 -8.67 -9.03
N PRO A 908 57.99 -9.24 -10.06
CA PRO A 908 57.75 -8.85 -11.46
C PRO A 908 56.27 -8.93 -11.87
N THR A 909 55.57 -9.99 -11.44
CA THR A 909 54.13 -10.22 -11.66
C THR A 909 53.26 -9.11 -11.07
N THR A 910 53.61 -8.60 -9.88
CA THR A 910 52.90 -7.49 -9.22
C THR A 910 52.89 -6.23 -10.08
N TRP A 911 54.04 -5.92 -10.69
CA TRP A 911 54.16 -4.76 -11.59
C TRP A 911 53.40 -4.94 -12.88
N VAL A 912 53.39 -6.16 -13.44
CA VAL A 912 52.59 -6.47 -14.63
C VAL A 912 51.09 -6.31 -14.33
N MET A 913 50.62 -6.79 -13.17
CA MET A 913 49.21 -6.67 -12.77
C MET A 913 48.76 -5.25 -12.44
N ALA A 914 49.68 -4.40 -11.96
CA ALA A 914 49.45 -3.00 -11.68
C ALA A 914 49.57 -2.11 -12.94
N SER A 915 50.20 -2.61 -14.02
CA SER A 915 50.33 -1.88 -15.27
C SER A 915 48.95 -1.51 -15.83
N GLY A 916 48.77 -0.23 -16.18
CA GLY A 916 47.49 0.30 -16.66
C GLY A 916 46.48 0.65 -15.57
N LYS A 917 46.84 0.50 -14.28
CA LYS A 917 46.00 0.88 -13.14
C LYS A 917 46.72 1.91 -12.24
N PRO A 918 46.50 3.23 -12.45
CA PRO A 918 47.28 4.28 -11.81
C PRO A 918 47.21 4.24 -10.27
N GLU A 919 46.07 3.87 -9.71
CA GLU A 919 45.84 3.77 -8.27
C GLU A 919 46.75 2.73 -7.60
N PHE A 920 46.92 1.55 -8.20
CA PHE A 920 47.82 0.51 -7.65
C PHE A 920 49.29 0.86 -7.89
N MET A 921 49.62 1.47 -9.02
CA MET A 921 50.97 1.96 -9.28
C MET A 921 51.39 3.01 -8.25
N LEU A 922 50.52 3.95 -7.89
CA LEU A 922 50.77 4.92 -6.81
C LEU A 922 51.00 4.23 -5.46
N ILE A 923 50.13 3.28 -5.08
CA ILE A 923 50.25 2.55 -3.81
C ILE A 923 51.59 1.80 -3.72
N LEU A 924 51.96 1.05 -4.77
CA LEU A 924 53.20 0.25 -4.79
C LEU A 924 54.45 1.14 -4.77
N LEU A 925 54.44 2.26 -5.50
CA LEU A 925 55.56 3.21 -5.53
C LEU A 925 55.68 3.99 -4.21
N ASN A 926 54.56 4.38 -3.59
CA ASN A 926 54.55 4.98 -2.26
C ASN A 926 55.09 4.00 -1.22
N LYS A 927 54.74 2.72 -1.30
CA LYS A 927 55.30 1.69 -0.42
C LYS A 927 56.83 1.59 -0.55
N LEU A 928 57.38 1.67 -1.77
CA LEU A 928 58.84 1.71 -1.98
C LEU A 928 59.48 2.99 -1.43
N LEU A 929 58.81 4.13 -1.55
CA LEU A 929 59.25 5.40 -0.95
C LEU A 929 59.30 5.28 0.59
N GLU A 930 58.28 4.71 1.21
CA GLU A 930 58.21 4.49 2.65
C GLU A 930 59.30 3.53 3.14
N ASP A 931 59.49 2.40 2.46
CA ASP A 931 60.55 1.42 2.77
C ASP A 931 61.93 2.08 2.67
N GLY A 932 62.17 2.87 1.62
CA GLY A 932 63.41 3.64 1.46
C GLY A 932 63.61 4.66 2.59
N ASN A 933 62.55 5.37 2.99
CA ASN A 933 62.58 6.34 4.09
C ASN A 933 62.91 5.65 5.42
N MET A 934 62.33 4.47 5.66
CA MET A 934 62.60 3.67 6.85
C MET A 934 64.06 3.19 6.88
N LEU A 935 64.61 2.72 5.76
CA LEU A 935 66.03 2.33 5.66
C LEU A 935 66.98 3.51 5.86
N TYR A 936 66.64 4.69 5.33
CA TYR A 936 67.42 5.89 5.51
C TYR A 936 67.47 6.33 6.98
N ARG A 937 66.33 6.28 7.69
CA ARG A 937 66.25 6.55 9.14
C ARG A 937 67.05 5.55 9.97
N LYS A 938 67.11 4.28 9.55
CA LYS A 938 67.98 3.24 10.13
C LYS A 938 69.47 3.36 9.73
N ASN A 939 69.87 4.51 9.18
CA ASN A 939 71.24 4.83 8.77
C ASN A 939 71.84 3.89 7.71
N ARG A 940 71.00 3.31 6.81
CA ARG A 940 71.42 2.48 5.67
C ARG A 940 71.19 3.22 4.33
N PRO A 941 71.99 4.26 4.01
CA PRO A 941 71.74 5.12 2.85
C PRO A 941 71.94 4.43 1.50
N SER A 942 72.83 3.43 1.41
CA SER A 942 73.07 2.67 0.17
C SER A 942 71.84 1.86 -0.25
N GLU A 943 71.22 1.15 0.69
CA GLU A 943 70.01 0.37 0.42
C GLU A 943 68.77 1.24 0.19
N ALA A 944 68.66 2.35 0.92
CA ALA A 944 67.63 3.35 0.67
C ALA A 944 67.76 3.92 -0.76
N ALA A 945 68.97 4.26 -1.19
CA ALA A 945 69.24 4.70 -2.56
C ALA A 945 68.83 3.65 -3.60
N HIS A 946 69.13 2.36 -3.35
CA HIS A 946 68.72 1.28 -4.24
C HIS A 946 67.18 1.17 -4.34
N ARG A 947 66.43 1.32 -3.24
CA ARG A 947 64.96 1.30 -3.25
C ARG A 947 64.37 2.49 -4.01
N TYR A 948 64.89 3.70 -3.82
CA TYR A 948 64.44 4.87 -4.57
C TYR A 948 64.78 4.75 -6.06
N GLN A 949 65.98 4.27 -6.40
CA GLN A 949 66.39 4.05 -7.78
C GLN A 949 65.53 2.98 -8.46
N TYR A 950 65.15 1.91 -7.74
CA TYR A 950 64.24 0.89 -8.23
C TYR A 950 62.83 1.46 -8.48
N ALA A 951 62.31 2.29 -7.57
CA ALA A 951 61.03 2.99 -7.78
C ALA A 951 61.08 3.96 -8.97
N LEU A 952 62.19 4.70 -9.13
CA LEU A 952 62.38 5.62 -10.26
C LEU A 952 62.41 4.87 -11.60
N LYS A 953 63.04 3.69 -11.67
CA LYS A 953 63.00 2.84 -12.87
C LYS A 953 61.57 2.44 -13.26
N LYS A 954 60.66 2.31 -12.30
CA LYS A 954 59.25 1.94 -12.53
C LYS A 954 58.35 3.13 -12.85
N ILE A 955 58.67 4.34 -12.36
CA ILE A 955 57.87 5.55 -12.62
C ILE A 955 58.26 6.30 -13.92
N ASN A 956 59.52 6.17 -14.36
CA ASN A 956 60.02 6.85 -15.57
C ASN A 956 59.23 6.55 -16.86
N PRO A 957 58.72 5.33 -17.09
CA PRO A 957 57.87 5.03 -18.25
C PRO A 957 56.47 5.65 -18.18
N LEU A 958 56.09 6.30 -17.07
CA LEU A 958 54.77 6.91 -16.89
C LEU A 958 54.81 8.44 -17.02
N ILE A 959 55.91 9.06 -16.57
CA ILE A 959 56.09 10.51 -16.52
C ILE A 959 57.52 10.86 -16.95
N SER A 960 57.64 11.77 -17.91
CA SER A 960 58.92 12.32 -18.38
C SER A 960 59.56 13.23 -17.32
N ASP A 961 60.81 13.63 -17.52
CA ASP A 961 61.48 14.57 -16.60
C ASP A 961 60.94 16.02 -16.69
N GLU A 962 60.00 16.27 -17.62
CA GLU A 962 59.30 17.55 -17.81
C GLU A 962 57.86 17.55 -17.26
N GLY A 963 57.44 16.45 -16.62
CA GLY A 963 56.11 16.34 -16.01
C GLY A 963 54.98 16.03 -17.01
N LEU A 964 55.33 15.74 -18.26
CA LEU A 964 54.41 15.31 -19.32
C LEU A 964 54.26 13.78 -19.30
N THR A 965 53.07 13.30 -19.67
CA THR A 965 52.86 11.86 -19.91
C THR A 965 53.69 11.43 -21.12
N THR A 966 54.40 10.31 -20.99
CA THR A 966 55.17 9.74 -22.10
C THR A 966 54.23 9.15 -23.16
N PRO A 967 54.62 9.14 -24.46
CA PRO A 967 53.87 8.47 -25.51
C PRO A 967 54.06 6.94 -25.41
N THR A 968 53.57 6.38 -24.31
CA THR A 968 53.52 4.94 -24.04
C THR A 968 52.13 4.41 -24.35
N THR A 969 52.01 3.11 -24.56
CA THR A 969 50.78 2.41 -24.98
C THR A 969 49.58 2.57 -24.02
N GLN A 970 49.76 3.15 -22.83
CA GLN A 970 48.69 3.47 -21.87
C GLN A 970 48.96 4.83 -21.20
N PRO A 971 48.20 5.91 -21.51
CA PRO A 971 48.39 7.22 -20.89
C PRO A 971 47.85 7.24 -19.46
N VAL A 972 48.58 7.91 -18.54
CA VAL A 972 48.09 8.15 -17.17
C VAL A 972 46.92 9.13 -17.22
N PRO A 973 45.77 8.85 -16.59
CA PRO A 973 44.65 9.79 -16.53
C PRO A 973 45.06 11.12 -15.91
N HIS A 974 44.58 12.24 -16.46
CA HIS A 974 44.97 13.60 -16.05
C HIS A 974 44.84 13.85 -14.53
N GLU A 975 43.84 13.24 -13.88
CA GLU A 975 43.60 13.36 -12.44
C GLU A 975 44.75 12.83 -11.57
N HIS A 976 45.47 11.80 -12.02
CA HIS A 976 46.55 11.17 -11.27
C HIS A 976 47.94 11.72 -11.61
N VAL A 977 48.08 12.51 -12.68
CA VAL A 977 49.37 13.05 -13.15
C VAL A 977 50.05 13.86 -12.04
N SER A 978 49.32 14.73 -11.36
CA SER A 978 49.86 15.55 -10.26
C SER A 978 50.45 14.70 -9.12
N ALA A 979 49.76 13.62 -8.74
CA ALA A 979 50.21 12.70 -7.69
C ALA A 979 51.48 11.95 -8.09
N PHE A 980 51.58 11.46 -9.33
CA PHE A 980 52.80 10.82 -9.83
C PHE A 980 53.96 11.82 -10.01
N VAL A 981 53.70 13.06 -10.44
CA VAL A 981 54.72 14.13 -10.50
C VAL A 981 55.26 14.42 -9.10
N GLN A 982 54.38 14.54 -8.10
CA GLN A 982 54.76 14.72 -6.70
C GLN A 982 55.60 13.53 -6.19
N LEU A 983 55.17 12.30 -6.47
CA LEU A 983 55.88 11.09 -6.05
C LEU A 983 57.27 10.98 -6.70
N LYS A 984 57.37 11.24 -8.02
CA LYS A 984 58.64 11.27 -8.75
C LYS A 984 59.59 12.33 -8.17
N THR A 985 59.05 13.51 -7.87
CA THR A 985 59.81 14.60 -7.22
C THR A 985 60.36 14.13 -5.88
N ASN A 986 59.51 13.55 -5.02
CA ASN A 986 59.93 13.05 -3.69
C ASN A 986 61.00 11.97 -3.78
N LEU A 987 60.87 11.02 -4.73
CA LEU A 987 61.87 9.98 -4.98
C LEU A 987 63.22 10.56 -5.41
N LEU A 988 63.23 11.55 -6.32
CA LEU A 988 64.46 12.23 -6.78
C LEU A 988 65.13 13.02 -5.66
N LEU A 989 64.35 13.75 -4.85
CA LEU A 989 64.87 14.52 -3.72
C LEU A 989 65.47 13.60 -2.64
N ASN A 990 64.79 12.49 -2.33
CA ASN A 990 65.29 11.52 -1.36
C ASN A 990 66.52 10.75 -1.87
N LEU A 991 66.59 10.45 -3.17
CA LEU A 991 67.80 9.87 -3.78
C LEU A 991 68.97 10.87 -3.78
N SER A 992 68.73 12.14 -4.13
CA SER A 992 69.73 13.22 -4.04
C SER A 992 70.28 13.33 -2.61
N ARG A 993 69.39 13.26 -1.61
CA ARG A 993 69.77 13.25 -0.20
C ARG A 993 70.64 12.04 0.18
N CYS A 994 70.33 10.84 -0.33
CA CYS A 994 71.17 9.66 -0.12
C CYS A 994 72.54 9.81 -0.77
N LYS A 995 72.60 10.31 -2.00
CA LYS A 995 73.84 10.52 -2.77
C LYS A 995 74.78 11.54 -2.11
N ARG A 996 74.24 12.62 -1.53
CA ARG A 996 75.02 13.53 -0.66
C ARG A 996 75.65 12.82 0.53
N LYS A 997 74.90 11.93 1.19
CA LYS A 997 75.38 11.15 2.34
C LYS A 997 76.39 10.06 1.95
N LEU A 998 76.36 9.60 0.71
CA LEU A 998 77.32 8.67 0.10
C LEU A 998 78.55 9.38 -0.51
N ASN A 999 78.68 10.70 -0.32
CA ASN A 999 79.77 11.53 -0.83
C ASN A 999 79.86 11.64 -2.37
N GLU A 1000 78.70 11.61 -3.05
CA GLU A 1000 78.56 11.80 -4.51
C GLU A 1000 77.75 13.09 -4.81
N PRO A 1001 78.31 14.28 -4.56
CA PRO A 1001 77.56 15.55 -4.60
C PRO A 1001 77.20 16.02 -6.01
N SER A 1002 77.94 15.61 -7.05
CA SER A 1002 77.65 15.93 -8.46
C SER A 1002 76.36 15.24 -8.94
N GLU A 1003 76.23 13.94 -8.69
CA GLU A 1003 75.01 13.19 -8.99
C GLU A 1003 73.82 13.68 -8.16
N ALA A 1004 74.05 14.07 -6.91
CA ALA A 1004 73.01 14.65 -6.07
C ALA A 1004 72.46 15.98 -6.62
N LEU A 1005 73.32 16.80 -7.23
CA LEU A 1005 72.92 18.06 -7.87
C LEU A 1005 72.08 17.80 -9.12
N ASP A 1006 72.48 16.86 -9.97
CA ASP A 1006 71.71 16.48 -11.17
C ASP A 1006 70.30 15.98 -10.82
N LEU A 1007 70.18 15.11 -9.80
CA LEU A 1007 68.89 14.63 -9.33
C LEU A 1007 68.00 15.75 -8.76
N ALA A 1008 68.58 16.72 -8.05
CA ALA A 1008 67.85 17.89 -7.56
C ALA A 1008 67.45 18.83 -8.71
N ALA A 1009 68.28 18.96 -9.75
CA ALA A 1009 67.97 19.69 -10.98
C ALA A 1009 66.76 19.11 -11.70
N ARG A 1010 66.75 17.79 -11.89
CA ARG A 1010 65.62 17.06 -12.49
C ARG A 1010 64.34 17.19 -11.67
N ALA A 1011 64.42 17.13 -10.34
CA ALA A 1011 63.27 17.37 -9.46
C ALA A 1011 62.70 18.80 -9.59
N SER A 1012 63.58 19.81 -9.75
CA SER A 1012 63.15 21.19 -9.98
C SER A 1012 62.54 21.43 -11.36
N GLY A 1013 62.91 20.64 -12.37
CA GLY A 1013 62.24 20.65 -13.68
C GLY A 1013 60.78 20.21 -13.59
N LEU A 1014 60.51 19.18 -12.77
CA LEU A 1014 59.16 18.66 -12.53
C LEU A 1014 58.28 19.61 -11.69
N ARG A 1015 58.84 20.21 -10.65
CA ARG A 1015 58.13 21.13 -9.74
C ARG A 1015 58.95 22.39 -9.46
N PRO A 1016 58.92 23.39 -10.36
CA PRO A 1016 59.74 24.60 -10.23
C PRO A 1016 59.31 25.52 -9.08
N ASN A 1017 58.06 25.39 -8.61
CA ASN A 1017 57.49 26.18 -7.52
C ASN A 1017 57.58 25.49 -6.14
N ALA A 1018 58.20 24.30 -6.06
CA ALA A 1018 58.40 23.58 -4.80
C ALA A 1018 59.70 24.05 -4.11
N PHE A 1019 59.59 24.51 -2.85
CA PHE A 1019 60.73 25.01 -2.10
C PHE A 1019 61.75 23.90 -1.77
N GLU A 1020 61.28 22.66 -1.66
CA GLU A 1020 62.08 21.47 -1.37
C GLU A 1020 63.12 21.20 -2.46
N CYS A 1021 62.78 21.48 -3.73
CA CYS A 1021 63.68 21.34 -4.87
C CYS A 1021 64.82 22.37 -4.81
N ALA A 1022 64.47 23.64 -4.57
CA ALA A 1022 65.46 24.72 -4.43
C ALA A 1022 66.36 24.51 -3.19
N TYR A 1023 65.80 23.98 -2.11
CA TYR A 1023 66.56 23.57 -0.92
C TYR A 1023 67.56 22.45 -1.22
N ALA A 1024 67.11 21.38 -1.89
CA ALA A 1024 67.98 20.26 -2.24
C ALA A 1024 69.12 20.68 -3.18
N MET A 1025 68.85 21.56 -4.16
CA MET A 1025 69.86 22.17 -5.01
C MET A 1025 70.91 22.95 -4.21
N ALA A 1026 70.46 23.88 -3.35
CA ALA A 1026 71.37 24.69 -2.53
C ALA A 1026 72.27 23.81 -1.65
N ARG A 1027 71.72 22.74 -1.06
CA ARG A 1027 72.47 21.77 -0.28
C ARG A 1027 73.45 20.94 -1.13
N ALA A 1028 73.10 20.55 -2.35
CA ALA A 1028 73.99 19.81 -3.24
C ALA A 1028 75.16 20.68 -3.77
N ILE A 1029 74.88 21.93 -4.17
CA ILE A 1029 75.90 22.90 -4.59
C ILE A 1029 76.85 23.26 -3.43
N LEU A 1030 76.30 23.37 -2.21
CA LEU A 1030 77.11 23.58 -1.01
C LEU A 1030 78.04 22.39 -0.74
N ALA A 1031 77.60 21.16 -1.01
CA ALA A 1031 78.43 19.96 -0.91
C ALA A 1031 79.51 19.87 -2.01
N LEU A 1032 79.33 20.58 -3.14
CA LEU A 1032 80.36 20.80 -4.16
C LEU A 1032 81.33 21.95 -3.82
N ASN A 1033 81.24 22.54 -2.62
CA ASN A 1033 82.03 23.69 -2.17
C ASN A 1033 81.89 24.95 -3.04
N LYS A 1034 80.70 25.20 -3.60
CA LYS A 1034 80.41 26.42 -4.38
C LYS A 1034 79.35 27.31 -3.71
N PRO A 1035 79.67 27.97 -2.59
CA PRO A 1035 78.66 28.67 -1.78
C PRO A 1035 78.04 29.89 -2.49
N SER A 1036 78.79 30.56 -3.37
CA SER A 1036 78.29 31.68 -4.20
C SER A 1036 77.18 31.24 -5.18
N GLU A 1037 77.33 30.06 -5.80
CA GLU A 1037 76.32 29.45 -6.67
C GLU A 1037 75.12 28.91 -5.86
N ALA A 1038 75.30 28.54 -4.59
CA ALA A 1038 74.23 27.98 -3.74
C ALA A 1038 73.25 29.05 -3.18
N LEU A 1039 73.73 30.29 -2.96
CA LEU A 1039 72.97 31.37 -2.32
C LEU A 1039 71.66 31.76 -3.05
N PRO A 1040 71.63 31.89 -4.39
CA PRO A 1040 70.39 32.20 -5.13
C PRO A 1040 69.32 31.12 -4.94
N HIS A 1041 69.71 29.84 -4.93
CA HIS A 1041 68.79 28.73 -4.72
C HIS A 1041 68.25 28.69 -3.28
N ALA A 1042 69.09 28.99 -2.28
CA ALA A 1042 68.64 29.10 -0.88
C ALA A 1042 67.66 30.27 -0.66
N ARG A 1043 67.91 31.43 -1.30
CA ARG A 1043 66.99 32.57 -1.31
C ARG A 1043 65.66 32.22 -1.98
N ARG A 1044 65.72 31.53 -3.12
CA ARG A 1044 64.55 31.05 -3.84
C ARG A 1044 63.72 30.06 -3.00
N ALA A 1045 64.36 29.14 -2.27
CA ALA A 1045 63.66 28.24 -1.36
C ALA A 1045 62.91 28.99 -0.24
N LEU A 1046 63.54 30.02 0.35
CA LEU A 1046 62.90 30.90 1.35
C LEU A 1046 61.68 31.66 0.82
N LEU A 1047 61.70 32.05 -0.45
CA LEU A 1047 60.61 32.78 -1.09
C LEU A 1047 59.43 31.86 -1.45
N LEU A 1048 59.71 30.61 -1.82
CA LEU A 1048 58.69 29.62 -2.18
C LEU A 1048 58.08 28.88 -0.98
N ALA A 1049 58.72 28.93 0.20
CA ALA A 1049 58.25 28.23 1.37
C ALA A 1049 56.99 28.91 1.97
N PRO A 1050 55.94 28.13 2.32
CA PRO A 1050 54.72 28.68 2.89
C PRO A 1050 54.99 29.29 4.27
N SER A 1051 54.46 30.49 4.52
CA SER A 1051 54.65 31.25 5.76
C SER A 1051 54.15 30.54 7.03
N ASN A 1052 53.26 29.55 6.87
CA ASN A 1052 52.70 28.76 7.97
C ASN A 1052 53.65 27.67 8.50
N ASP A 1053 54.64 27.21 7.72
CA ASP A 1053 55.60 26.20 8.19
C ASP A 1053 56.83 26.85 8.83
N LEU A 1054 56.67 27.21 10.10
CA LEU A 1054 57.73 27.81 10.91
C LEU A 1054 58.99 26.93 11.01
N SER A 1055 58.85 25.60 10.89
CA SER A 1055 59.96 24.66 10.97
C SER A 1055 60.83 24.68 9.71
N ALA A 1056 60.20 24.60 8.53
CA ALA A 1056 60.88 24.73 7.25
C ALA A 1056 61.55 26.11 7.14
N MET A 1057 60.84 27.19 7.49
CA MET A 1057 61.39 28.55 7.43
C MET A 1057 62.63 28.73 8.32
N ARG A 1058 62.67 28.14 9.52
CA ARG A 1058 63.87 28.16 10.38
C ARG A 1058 65.05 27.44 9.72
N THR A 1059 64.83 26.24 9.18
CA THR A 1059 65.90 25.46 8.52
C THR A 1059 66.45 26.15 7.28
N LEU A 1060 65.59 26.82 6.50
CA LEU A 1060 65.99 27.54 5.30
C LEU A 1060 66.76 28.83 5.63
N LYS A 1061 66.35 29.59 6.66
CA LYS A 1061 67.13 30.74 7.17
C LYS A 1061 68.49 30.31 7.70
N ALA A 1062 68.55 29.20 8.43
CA ALA A 1062 69.80 28.63 8.91
C ALA A 1062 70.73 28.23 7.75
N LEU A 1063 70.19 27.57 6.70
CA LEU A 1063 70.95 27.25 5.49
C LEU A 1063 71.48 28.52 4.80
N GLN A 1064 70.66 29.56 4.67
CA GLN A 1064 71.08 30.81 4.05
C GLN A 1064 72.21 31.49 4.85
N GLN A 1065 72.12 31.51 6.18
CA GLN A 1065 73.17 32.04 7.05
C GLN A 1065 74.46 31.21 6.91
N GLU A 1066 74.36 29.88 6.89
CA GLU A 1066 75.50 28.97 6.67
C GLU A 1066 76.21 29.32 5.35
N ILE A 1067 75.47 29.48 4.26
CA ILE A 1067 76.02 29.84 2.95
C ILE A 1067 76.68 31.22 2.98
N LEU A 1068 76.02 32.23 3.57
CA LEU A 1068 76.57 33.59 3.68
C LEU A 1068 77.87 33.62 4.51
N THR A 1069 77.93 32.85 5.60
CA THR A 1069 79.17 32.73 6.38
C THR A 1069 80.28 32.13 5.53
N ARG A 1070 80.03 31.06 4.76
CA ARG A 1070 81.04 30.45 3.88
C ARG A 1070 81.49 31.36 2.73
N ILE A 1071 80.61 32.24 2.22
CA ILE A 1071 80.98 33.25 1.21
C ILE A 1071 81.88 34.32 1.84
N ASN A 1072 81.51 34.84 3.01
CA ASN A 1072 82.25 35.89 3.69
C ASN A 1072 83.63 35.41 4.18
N THR A 1073 83.77 34.13 4.54
CA THR A 1073 85.08 33.54 4.85
C THR A 1073 85.91 33.23 3.59
N GLY A 1074 85.31 33.25 2.39
CA GLY A 1074 85.95 32.92 1.11
C GLY A 1074 86.83 34.03 0.51
N SER A 1075 86.96 35.18 1.17
CA SER A 1075 87.95 36.23 0.84
C SER A 1075 89.24 36.15 1.66
N HIS A 1076 89.46 35.06 2.40
CA HIS A 1076 90.78 34.66 2.90
C HIS A 1076 90.98 33.14 2.75
N SER A 1077 92.19 32.75 2.34
CA SER A 1077 92.54 31.39 1.94
C SER A 1077 92.39 30.33 3.03
N LEU A 1078 91.94 29.14 2.60
CA LEU A 1078 92.44 27.80 2.96
C LEU A 1078 92.95 27.56 4.40
N ASN A 1079 92.17 26.84 5.22
CA ASN A 1079 92.49 25.50 5.73
C ASN A 1079 91.52 25.03 6.83
N GLY A 1080 91.02 23.81 6.65
CA GLY A 1080 90.72 22.83 7.71
C GLY A 1080 89.72 23.21 8.82
N ASP A 1081 88.45 22.83 8.65
CA ASP A 1081 87.77 21.96 9.64
C ASP A 1081 86.41 21.46 9.14
N THR A 1082 86.41 20.31 8.46
CA THR A 1082 85.21 19.56 8.07
C THR A 1082 84.70 18.69 9.23
N ARG A 1083 84.52 19.31 10.42
CA ARG A 1083 83.95 18.64 11.61
C ARG A 1083 82.82 19.45 12.26
N SER A 1084 81.80 19.82 11.47
CA SER A 1084 80.53 20.34 12.02
C SER A 1084 79.34 20.16 11.05
N MET A 1085 79.24 19.03 10.35
CA MET A 1085 78.07 18.70 9.51
C MET A 1085 77.26 17.53 10.08
N ARG A 1086 77.03 17.49 11.40
CA ARG A 1086 76.31 16.35 12.01
C ARG A 1086 74.87 16.57 12.45
N ASN A 1087 74.32 17.79 12.60
CA ASN A 1087 73.01 17.92 13.28
C ASN A 1087 71.95 18.85 12.65
N PHE A 1088 71.96 19.14 11.35
CA PHE A 1088 70.88 19.94 10.71
C PHE A 1088 70.37 19.34 9.40
N ASP A 1089 69.78 18.15 9.48
CA ASP A 1089 69.16 17.47 8.34
C ASP A 1089 67.76 16.93 8.71
N THR A 1090 66.95 17.74 9.38
CA THR A 1090 65.57 17.37 9.72
C THR A 1090 64.58 18.40 9.16
N ILE A 1091 64.48 18.45 7.83
CA ILE A 1091 63.18 18.69 7.20
C ILE A 1091 62.60 17.30 6.96
N SER A 1092 61.51 16.97 7.66
CA SER A 1092 60.68 15.83 7.32
C SER A 1092 60.00 16.15 6.01
N LEU A 1093 60.46 15.59 4.89
CA LEU A 1093 59.77 15.65 3.59
C LEU A 1093 58.48 14.80 3.56
N ASN A 1094 57.94 14.46 4.74
CA ASN A 1094 56.67 13.77 4.89
C ASN A 1094 55.65 14.75 5.50
N MET A 1095 54.76 15.25 4.66
CA MET A 1095 53.40 15.73 4.98
C MET A 1095 52.55 15.42 3.72
N PRO A 1096 51.25 15.11 3.89
CA PRO A 1096 50.50 14.10 3.13
C PRO A 1096 50.49 14.21 1.61
#